data_AF-A0A0Q9R3X2-F1
#
_entry.id   AF-A0A0Q9R3X2-F1
#
_cell.length_a   1.000
_cell.length_b   1.000
_cell.length_c   1.000
_cell.angle_alpha   90.00
_cell.angle_beta   90.00
_cell.angle_gamma   90.00
#
_symmetry.space_group_name_H-M   'P 1'
#
loop_
_entity.id
_entity.type
_entity.pdbx_description
1 polymer ?
#
loop_
_entity_poly.entity_id
_entity_poly.type
_entity_poly.pdbx_seq_one_letter_code
_entity_poly.pdbx_strand_id
1 'polypeptide(L)'
;MREQWTSSYKLYAAGVYEGTIRFTESAIMHAKVDSRRRTQLQENVLSEQAGFIIPLHKIKGNQSHYAVAEWQGESITLGNGELYQKHIQYTGEVAGREVVAQVWALRKDTALDIVTVDGCVVAFVAPNRYGMEVLVVDGYEAVTPLVEYADSLLSEARYGVNDLGTDLVPMRDGVRLATDVYLPEGVAPGIKLPTILIRTCYDRNLRKTFFMRWANKGYAVVNQDVRGRADSEGELVPFFYERDDSSDTIDWIIAQDWSDGNVGMWGASYLGYVVTAAATSGHPNLKAVVNEVNVGSPFVDTVRKGGTVCSWPLLCWTLAQSVGTRTDFDIFGGRTVSPEKAVDARPIREIPQQMIGKASGPWDLWSEHPDYDDFWRNCTYSERGDQVKVPMFVISGWYDGDSAGVSETWRMLTKHDVPNRKIWLGPWEHGPNRTRDLLDTSFGNDAVVYNYDVNVLRWFDRFLKGIANGIEQEPRARYYVVGTNEWRTSDDWTPSEATATRWFLGSGGRANSSYGDGVLTLAGGAHVEGESDTFVYDPEEPVADSGEREPENMRRHELRSDILVYTSEVLAEAVTVAGELSCELYASSSGVDTDWVVTLSDVDPKGNSIKLSNYIVRAKYRNGLDVPELLTPGQVEKYDIFMQNIAHTFPVGHRLRFTVTSSSKMIAFPNTNTGLNPYADPQPVVVTQKIYHSEMYPSHVKLPILA
;
A
#
# COMPACT_ATOMS: atom_id res chain seq x y z
N MET A 1 39.13 18.28 -14.07
CA MET A 1 37.70 18.11 -13.73
C MET A 1 37.49 17.34 -12.42
N ARG A 2 38.33 17.55 -11.38
CA ARG A 2 38.09 16.99 -10.02
C ARG A 2 37.56 18.04 -9.03
N GLU A 3 37.33 19.27 -9.49
CA GLU A 3 36.67 20.35 -8.74
C GLU A 3 35.26 20.54 -9.34
N GLN A 4 34.27 19.76 -8.92
CA GLN A 4 32.90 19.88 -9.46
C GLN A 4 31.81 20.02 -8.39
N TRP A 5 32.18 20.24 -7.12
CA TRP A 5 31.23 20.36 -6.00
C TRP A 5 30.97 21.79 -5.53
N THR A 6 31.49 22.80 -6.23
CA THR A 6 31.06 24.21 -6.12
C THR A 6 29.83 24.53 -6.98
N SER A 7 29.22 23.52 -7.59
CA SER A 7 28.13 23.61 -8.55
C SER A 7 26.79 23.93 -7.87
N SER A 8 26.02 24.76 -8.56
CA SER A 8 24.63 25.07 -8.28
C SER A 8 23.76 23.98 -8.90
N TYR A 9 22.86 23.39 -8.12
CA TYR A 9 21.93 22.34 -8.56
C TYR A 9 20.53 22.92 -8.72
N LYS A 10 19.82 22.51 -9.77
CA LYS A 10 18.38 22.71 -9.88
C LYS A 10 17.66 21.59 -9.16
N LEU A 11 16.67 21.96 -8.36
CA LEU A 11 15.78 21.04 -7.68
C LEU A 11 14.44 21.00 -8.41
N TYR A 12 13.97 19.80 -8.70
CA TYR A 12 12.65 19.54 -9.27
C TYR A 12 11.88 18.58 -8.36
N ALA A 13 10.57 18.77 -8.23
CA ALA A 13 9.67 17.84 -7.55
C ALA A 13 8.46 17.56 -8.46
N ALA A 14 8.25 16.30 -8.85
CA ALA A 14 7.19 15.89 -9.78
C ALA A 14 7.18 16.69 -11.10
N GLY A 15 8.39 16.96 -11.62
CA GLY A 15 8.63 17.78 -12.81
C GLY A 15 8.41 19.29 -12.62
N VAL A 16 8.08 19.76 -11.42
CA VAL A 16 7.97 21.19 -11.10
C VAL A 16 9.34 21.69 -10.61
N TYR A 17 9.86 22.75 -11.22
CA TYR A 17 11.10 23.38 -10.74
C TYR A 17 10.87 24.02 -9.36
N GLU A 18 11.63 23.68 -8.33
CA GLU A 18 11.47 24.20 -6.96
C GLU A 18 12.57 25.18 -6.55
N GLY A 19 13.51 25.43 -7.46
CA GLY A 19 14.58 26.41 -7.32
C GLY A 19 15.95 25.78 -7.33
N THR A 20 16.89 26.49 -6.73
CA THR A 20 18.31 26.16 -6.81
C THR A 20 18.88 25.84 -5.45
N ILE A 21 19.62 24.75 -5.35
CA ILE A 21 20.35 24.31 -4.16
C ILE A 21 21.84 24.48 -4.38
N ARG A 22 22.53 25.02 -3.39
CA ARG A 22 23.99 25.12 -3.39
C ARG A 22 24.54 24.62 -2.06
N PHE A 23 25.40 23.61 -2.11
CA PHE A 23 26.09 23.12 -0.93
C PHE A 23 27.31 24.01 -0.65
N THR A 24 27.38 24.58 0.55
CA THR A 24 28.56 25.32 1.03
C THR A 24 29.22 24.56 2.17
N GLU A 25 30.40 24.99 2.60
CA GLU A 25 31.09 24.37 3.74
C GLU A 25 30.18 24.35 4.99
N SER A 26 29.56 25.49 5.31
CA SER A 26 28.77 25.65 6.54
C SER A 26 27.29 25.31 6.39
N ALA A 27 26.68 25.45 5.22
CA ALA A 27 25.23 25.36 5.06
C ALA A 27 24.76 24.73 3.73
N ILE A 28 23.48 24.39 3.66
CA ILE A 28 22.77 24.15 2.40
C ILE A 28 22.06 25.45 2.08
N MET A 29 22.32 26.02 0.91
CA MET A 29 21.67 27.23 0.46
C MET A 29 20.54 26.85 -0.50
N HIS A 30 19.39 27.52 -0.38
CA HIS A 30 18.23 27.34 -1.23
C HIS A 30 17.75 28.70 -1.73
N ALA A 31 17.82 28.89 -3.04
CA ALA A 31 17.07 29.92 -3.73
C ALA A 31 15.74 29.28 -4.15
N LYS A 32 14.69 29.44 -3.35
CA LYS A 32 13.35 28.88 -3.62
C LYS A 32 12.67 29.60 -4.78
N VAL A 33 11.76 28.94 -5.48
CA VAL A 33 10.83 29.63 -6.39
C VAL A 33 9.58 30.10 -5.67
N ASP A 34 9.16 31.35 -5.90
CA ASP A 34 7.89 31.88 -5.42
C ASP A 34 6.73 31.03 -5.97
N SER A 35 5.90 30.46 -5.08
CA SER A 35 4.86 29.51 -5.47
C SER A 35 3.82 30.13 -6.40
N ARG A 36 3.53 31.43 -6.25
CA ARG A 36 2.50 32.14 -7.01
C ARG A 36 3.04 32.71 -8.32
N ARG A 37 4.15 33.43 -8.28
CA ARG A 37 4.71 34.14 -9.44
C ARG A 37 5.67 33.29 -10.27
N ARG A 38 6.11 32.14 -9.73
CA ARG A 38 7.12 31.27 -10.35
C ARG A 38 8.46 31.97 -10.59
N THR A 39 8.75 33.04 -9.86
CA THR A 39 10.01 33.78 -9.94
C THR A 39 11.02 33.27 -8.92
N GLN A 40 12.27 33.14 -9.32
CA GLN A 40 13.38 32.78 -8.46
C GLN A 40 13.54 33.80 -7.31
N LEU A 41 13.46 33.35 -6.07
CA LEU A 41 13.70 34.18 -4.88
C LEU A 41 15.19 34.25 -4.55
N GLN A 42 15.53 35.17 -3.64
CA GLN A 42 16.87 35.29 -3.09
C GLN A 42 17.31 33.99 -2.39
N GLU A 43 18.58 33.65 -2.57
CA GLU A 43 19.22 32.53 -1.89
C GLU A 43 19.27 32.77 -0.37
N ASN A 44 18.81 31.79 0.39
CA ASN A 44 18.86 31.77 1.85
C ASN A 44 19.39 30.42 2.34
N VAL A 45 19.71 30.30 3.63
CA VAL A 45 19.96 28.97 4.24
C VAL A 45 18.67 28.14 4.13
N LEU A 46 18.80 26.88 3.71
CA LEU A 46 17.69 25.93 3.63
C LEU A 46 16.99 25.87 4.99
N SER A 47 15.68 26.08 4.97
CA SER A 47 14.86 25.98 6.18
C SER A 47 14.88 24.56 6.73
N GLU A 48 14.96 24.41 8.06
CA GLU A 48 14.76 23.11 8.73
C GLU A 48 13.36 22.55 8.49
N GLN A 49 12.40 23.40 8.11
CA GLN A 49 11.03 23.02 7.76
C GLN A 49 10.85 22.71 6.26
N ALA A 50 11.94 22.63 5.48
CA ALA A 50 11.87 22.26 4.07
C ALA A 50 11.41 20.80 3.93
N GLY A 51 10.16 20.60 3.50
CA GLY A 51 9.51 19.29 3.43
C GLY A 51 9.88 18.44 2.21
N PHE A 52 11.12 18.51 1.74
CA PHE A 52 11.60 17.70 0.62
C PHE A 52 11.84 16.25 1.05
N ILE A 53 11.54 15.30 0.16
CA ILE A 53 11.81 13.88 0.35
C ILE A 53 13.29 13.57 0.06
N ILE A 54 13.89 14.27 -0.91
CA ILE A 54 15.30 14.11 -1.22
C ILE A 54 16.14 14.55 -0.01
N PRO A 55 17.01 13.68 0.54
CA PRO A 55 17.67 13.92 1.81
C PRO A 55 18.91 14.82 1.60
N LEU A 56 18.69 16.12 1.40
CA LEU A 56 19.75 17.10 1.09
C LEU A 56 20.89 17.12 2.12
N HIS A 57 20.59 16.92 3.40
CA HIS A 57 21.60 16.82 4.46
C HIS A 57 22.45 15.55 4.36
N LYS A 58 21.86 14.40 3.99
CA LYS A 58 22.59 13.16 3.71
C LYS A 58 23.51 13.34 2.51
N ILE A 59 23.00 13.96 1.43
CA ILE A 59 23.79 14.28 0.23
C ILE A 59 25.00 15.15 0.59
N LYS A 60 24.79 16.25 1.34
CA LYS A 60 25.88 17.13 1.80
C LYS A 60 26.91 16.37 2.63
N GLY A 61 26.46 15.54 3.58
CA GLY A 61 27.34 14.77 4.46
C GLY A 61 28.19 13.73 3.74
N ASN A 62 27.72 13.22 2.58
CA ASN A 62 28.36 12.16 1.83
C ASN A 62 29.17 12.62 0.60
N GLN A 63 29.30 13.94 0.36
CA GLN A 63 29.95 14.49 -0.85
C GLN A 63 31.35 13.95 -1.12
N SER A 64 32.18 13.82 -0.09
CA SER A 64 33.55 13.31 -0.23
C SER A 64 33.56 11.87 -0.74
N HIS A 65 32.60 11.04 -0.30
CA HIS A 65 32.45 9.67 -0.77
C HIS A 65 32.03 9.61 -2.23
N TYR A 66 31.11 10.47 -2.68
CA TYR A 66 30.68 10.55 -4.08
C TYR A 66 31.80 11.04 -5.00
N ALA A 67 32.64 11.97 -4.52
CA ALA A 67 33.70 12.60 -5.30
C ALA A 67 34.89 11.67 -5.59
N VAL A 68 35.22 10.76 -4.66
CA VAL A 68 36.36 9.84 -4.79
C VAL A 68 35.98 8.47 -5.38
N ALA A 69 34.68 8.23 -5.56
CA ALA A 69 34.13 7.00 -6.09
C ALA A 69 34.53 6.78 -7.56
N GLU A 70 34.98 5.57 -7.88
CA GLU A 70 35.21 5.12 -9.25
C GLU A 70 33.93 4.48 -9.79
N TRP A 71 33.05 5.30 -10.40
CA TRP A 71 31.76 4.89 -10.96
C TRP A 71 31.89 4.00 -12.20
N GLN A 72 32.36 2.77 -12.01
CA GLN A 72 32.64 1.76 -13.04
C GLN A 72 32.20 0.36 -12.57
N GLY A 73 32.06 -0.58 -13.51
CA GLY A 73 31.59 -1.94 -13.24
C GLY A 73 30.08 -2.02 -13.03
N GLU A 74 29.63 -3.15 -12.47
CA GLU A 74 28.20 -3.44 -12.24
C GLU A 74 27.69 -2.96 -10.87
N SER A 75 28.60 -2.79 -9.91
CA SER A 75 28.27 -2.31 -8.56
C SER A 75 29.44 -1.60 -7.92
N ILE A 76 29.15 -0.63 -7.05
CA ILE A 76 30.13 0.12 -6.29
C ILE A 76 29.69 0.24 -4.83
N THR A 77 30.61 0.00 -3.90
CA THR A 77 30.42 0.31 -2.48
C THR A 77 31.25 1.53 -2.14
N LEU A 78 30.57 2.57 -1.66
CA LEU A 78 31.21 3.82 -1.26
C LEU A 78 31.92 3.67 0.10
N GLY A 79 32.80 4.63 0.43
CA GLY A 79 33.53 4.61 1.70
C GLY A 79 32.66 4.71 2.97
N ASN A 80 31.40 5.12 2.83
CA ASN A 80 30.39 5.13 3.90
C ASN A 80 29.53 3.85 3.96
N GLY A 81 29.80 2.87 3.10
CA GLY A 81 29.07 1.60 3.03
C GLY A 81 27.84 1.60 2.13
N GLU A 82 27.45 2.74 1.53
CA GLU A 82 26.37 2.76 0.55
C GLU A 82 26.73 1.90 -0.67
N LEU A 83 25.84 0.97 -1.01
CA LEU A 83 25.99 0.09 -2.16
C LEU A 83 25.12 0.61 -3.31
N TYR A 84 25.74 0.92 -4.44
CA TYR A 84 25.04 1.26 -5.66
C TYR A 84 25.23 0.18 -6.71
N GLN A 85 24.19 -0.06 -7.51
CA GLN A 85 24.22 -0.98 -8.65
C GLN A 85 23.87 -0.26 -9.93
N LYS A 86 24.53 -0.64 -11.02
CA LYS A 86 24.25 -0.10 -12.35
C LYS A 86 22.80 -0.43 -12.74
N HIS A 87 22.07 0.55 -13.27
CA HIS A 87 20.65 0.39 -13.58
C HIS A 87 20.31 0.66 -15.05
N ILE A 88 20.10 1.92 -15.42
CA ILE A 88 19.71 2.34 -16.77
C ILE A 88 20.54 3.52 -17.24
N GLN A 89 20.46 3.81 -18.54
CA GLN A 89 21.14 4.96 -19.15
C GLN A 89 20.13 5.92 -19.77
N TYR A 90 20.48 7.20 -19.74
CA TYR A 90 19.76 8.25 -20.46
C TYR A 90 20.72 8.92 -21.44
N THR A 91 20.27 9.11 -22.67
CA THR A 91 21.02 9.82 -23.72
C THR A 91 20.30 11.11 -24.06
N GLY A 92 21.04 12.20 -24.13
CA GLY A 92 20.48 13.53 -24.38
C GLY A 92 21.57 14.54 -24.72
N GLU A 93 21.16 15.76 -25.06
CA GLU A 93 22.08 16.83 -25.41
C GLU A 93 22.47 17.66 -24.17
N VAL A 94 23.77 17.83 -23.94
CA VAL A 94 24.33 18.70 -22.89
C VAL A 94 25.35 19.62 -23.53
N ALA A 95 25.13 20.94 -23.44
CA ALA A 95 26.00 21.97 -24.04
C ALA A 95 26.33 21.73 -25.53
N GLY A 96 25.34 21.31 -26.33
CA GLY A 96 25.49 21.07 -27.77
C GLY A 96 26.16 19.73 -28.12
N ARG A 97 26.32 18.82 -27.17
CA ARG A 97 26.92 17.49 -27.38
C ARG A 97 26.00 16.41 -26.89
N GLU A 98 25.93 15.31 -27.63
CA GLU A 98 25.27 14.10 -27.14
C GLU A 98 26.09 13.50 -25.98
N VAL A 99 25.40 13.24 -24.88
CA VAL A 99 25.96 12.71 -23.63
C VAL A 99 25.13 11.51 -23.20
N VAL A 100 25.81 10.46 -22.76
CA VAL A 100 25.20 9.29 -22.14
C VAL A 100 25.47 9.35 -20.64
N ALA A 101 24.41 9.39 -19.85
CA ALA A 101 24.48 9.30 -18.40
C ALA A 101 24.12 7.90 -17.91
N GLN A 102 24.76 7.47 -16.84
CA GLN A 102 24.49 6.21 -16.15
C GLN A 102 23.76 6.48 -14.83
N VAL A 103 22.64 5.79 -14.62
CA VAL A 103 21.94 5.77 -13.34
C VAL A 103 22.45 4.61 -12.48
N TRP A 104 22.72 4.91 -11.23
CA TRP A 104 23.20 4.01 -10.19
C TRP A 104 22.14 3.92 -9.10
N ALA A 105 21.56 2.73 -8.94
CA ALA A 105 20.51 2.43 -8.00
C ALA A 105 21.08 2.17 -6.60
N LEU A 106 20.68 2.98 -5.60
CA LEU A 106 21.03 2.71 -4.20
C LEU A 106 20.35 1.41 -3.72
N ARG A 107 21.09 0.54 -3.06
CA ARG A 107 20.61 -0.73 -2.49
C ARG A 107 20.52 -0.65 -0.97
N LYS A 108 19.63 -1.46 -0.39
CA LYS A 108 19.47 -1.67 1.06
C LYS A 108 19.08 -0.42 1.87
N ASP A 109 18.52 0.59 1.21
CA ASP A 109 17.99 1.80 1.83
C ASP A 109 16.85 2.38 0.95
N THR A 110 16.18 3.43 1.43
CA THR A 110 15.27 4.25 0.62
C THR A 110 16.02 4.81 -0.58
N ALA A 111 15.41 4.72 -1.75
CA ALA A 111 16.00 5.09 -3.03
C ALA A 111 16.51 6.53 -3.04
N LEU A 112 17.81 6.66 -3.30
CA LEU A 112 18.51 7.90 -3.60
C LEU A 112 19.49 7.57 -4.72
N ASP A 113 18.99 7.53 -5.94
CA ASP A 113 19.78 7.08 -7.08
C ASP A 113 20.68 8.20 -7.58
N ILE A 114 21.83 7.81 -8.13
CA ILE A 114 22.85 8.74 -8.60
C ILE A 114 22.93 8.67 -10.12
N VAL A 115 23.00 9.82 -10.76
CA VAL A 115 23.26 9.92 -12.20
C VAL A 115 24.68 10.40 -12.42
N THR A 116 25.45 9.68 -13.23
CA THR A 116 26.84 10.05 -13.55
C THR A 116 27.06 10.24 -15.04
N VAL A 117 27.90 11.21 -15.40
CA VAL A 117 28.47 11.40 -16.74
C VAL A 117 29.99 11.40 -16.62
N ASP A 118 30.66 10.59 -17.43
CA ASP A 118 32.14 10.46 -17.42
C ASP A 118 32.73 10.23 -16.01
N GLY A 119 32.01 9.49 -15.16
CA GLY A 119 32.42 9.21 -13.78
C GLY A 119 32.20 10.35 -12.78
N CYS A 120 31.53 11.44 -13.18
CA CYS A 120 31.16 12.54 -12.30
C CYS A 120 29.66 12.49 -11.99
N VAL A 121 29.29 12.66 -10.71
CA VAL A 121 27.88 12.76 -10.30
C VAL A 121 27.28 14.07 -10.80
N VAL A 122 26.21 13.97 -11.58
CA VAL A 122 25.48 15.10 -12.15
C VAL A 122 24.05 15.23 -11.64
N ALA A 123 23.49 14.18 -11.03
CA ALA A 123 22.20 14.28 -10.35
C ALA A 123 22.00 13.26 -9.22
N PHE A 124 21.08 13.59 -8.33
CA PHE A 124 20.49 12.71 -7.33
C PHE A 124 18.98 12.61 -7.57
N VAL A 125 18.43 11.42 -7.41
CA VAL A 125 17.05 11.11 -7.77
C VAL A 125 16.40 10.37 -6.61
N ALA A 126 15.31 10.92 -6.07
CA ALA A 126 14.53 10.34 -4.97
C ALA A 126 13.07 10.10 -5.40
N PRO A 127 12.76 8.93 -5.99
CA PRO A 127 11.40 8.56 -6.36
C PRO A 127 10.55 8.25 -5.13
N ASN A 128 9.27 8.58 -5.20
CA ASN A 128 8.29 8.27 -4.17
C ASN A 128 6.86 8.34 -4.77
N ARG A 129 5.83 8.06 -3.96
CA ARG A 129 4.42 8.09 -4.41
C ARG A 129 3.95 9.45 -4.94
N TYR A 130 4.53 10.55 -4.46
CA TYR A 130 4.16 11.90 -4.88
C TYR A 130 4.88 12.32 -6.16
N GLY A 131 5.74 11.45 -6.69
CA GLY A 131 6.57 11.68 -7.86
C GLY A 131 8.03 11.62 -7.51
N MET A 132 8.84 12.17 -8.39
CA MET A 132 10.29 12.10 -8.25
C MET A 132 10.85 13.47 -7.90
N GLU A 133 11.68 13.51 -6.85
CA GLU A 133 12.50 14.68 -6.55
C GLU A 133 13.88 14.49 -7.18
N VAL A 134 14.31 15.46 -7.98
CA VAL A 134 15.57 15.40 -8.72
C VAL A 134 16.39 16.64 -8.41
N LEU A 135 17.61 16.42 -7.94
CA LEU A 135 18.62 17.44 -7.74
C LEU A 135 19.70 17.26 -8.81
N VAL A 136 19.77 18.18 -9.78
CA VAL A 136 20.57 18.00 -11.00
C VAL A 136 21.43 19.23 -11.26
N VAL A 137 22.65 19.03 -11.75
CA VAL A 137 23.53 20.11 -12.21
C VAL A 137 22.90 20.81 -13.40
N ASP A 138 22.90 22.14 -13.40
CA ASP A 138 22.32 22.94 -14.49
C ASP A 138 22.87 22.53 -15.87
N GLY A 139 21.96 22.25 -16.81
CA GLY A 139 22.27 21.80 -18.17
C GLY A 139 22.27 20.29 -18.37
N TYR A 140 22.17 19.48 -17.30
CA TYR A 140 22.14 18.01 -17.37
C TYR A 140 20.74 17.41 -17.28
N GLU A 141 19.67 18.22 -17.24
CA GLU A 141 18.29 17.72 -17.06
C GLU A 141 17.90 16.66 -18.11
N ALA A 142 18.32 16.86 -19.36
CA ALA A 142 17.99 15.98 -20.49
C ALA A 142 18.64 14.58 -20.44
N VAL A 143 19.58 14.35 -19.51
CA VAL A 143 20.23 13.05 -19.31
C VAL A 143 19.91 12.44 -17.94
N THR A 144 18.76 12.81 -17.37
CA THR A 144 18.26 12.28 -16.10
C THR A 144 16.85 11.73 -16.28
N PRO A 145 16.31 10.97 -15.30
CA PRO A 145 14.91 10.58 -15.31
C PRO A 145 13.90 11.76 -15.36
N LEU A 146 14.32 13.02 -15.29
CA LEU A 146 13.41 14.16 -15.54
C LEU A 146 12.79 14.15 -16.93
N VAL A 147 13.39 13.46 -17.90
CA VAL A 147 12.83 13.32 -19.25
C VAL A 147 11.45 12.66 -19.26
N GLU A 148 11.10 11.88 -18.23
CA GLU A 148 9.76 11.29 -18.08
C GLU A 148 8.66 12.36 -17.97
N TYR A 149 8.99 13.58 -17.53
CA TYR A 149 8.06 14.72 -17.47
C TYR A 149 8.01 15.55 -18.74
N ALA A 150 8.86 15.27 -19.74
CA ALA A 150 8.99 16.06 -20.96
C ALA A 150 8.10 15.57 -22.12
N ASP A 151 7.23 14.58 -21.90
CA ASP A 151 6.28 14.11 -22.89
C ASP A 151 5.27 15.21 -23.26
N SER A 152 5.20 15.52 -24.56
CA SER A 152 4.29 16.52 -25.15
C SER A 152 2.80 16.24 -24.93
N LEU A 153 2.43 15.01 -24.56
CA LEU A 153 1.06 14.62 -24.23
C LEU A 153 0.76 14.68 -22.72
N LEU A 154 1.61 15.36 -21.95
CA LEU A 154 1.40 15.66 -20.54
C LEU A 154 1.10 17.15 -20.31
N SER A 155 0.31 17.42 -19.29
CA SER A 155 0.16 18.78 -18.76
C SER A 155 1.47 19.28 -18.16
N GLU A 156 2.06 20.27 -18.81
CA GLU A 156 3.29 20.89 -18.37
C GLU A 156 3.12 21.74 -17.10
N ALA A 157 4.16 21.77 -16.27
CA ALA A 157 4.23 22.56 -15.03
C ALA A 157 4.54 24.05 -15.31
N ARG A 158 3.57 24.80 -15.84
CA ARG A 158 3.76 26.19 -16.30
C ARG A 158 3.14 27.25 -15.37
N TYR A 159 2.19 26.87 -14.52
CA TYR A 159 1.42 27.82 -13.72
C TYR A 159 2.04 28.03 -12.34
N GLY A 160 1.78 29.20 -11.76
CA GLY A 160 1.95 29.38 -10.32
C GLY A 160 0.74 28.85 -9.54
N VAL A 161 0.73 29.07 -8.24
CA VAL A 161 -0.39 28.68 -7.37
C VAL A 161 -0.97 29.90 -6.66
N ASN A 162 -2.25 30.15 -6.92
CA ASN A 162 -3.07 31.11 -6.22
C ASN A 162 -3.87 30.38 -5.13
N ASP A 163 -3.46 30.55 -3.88
CA ASP A 163 -4.14 30.02 -2.70
C ASP A 163 -5.32 30.94 -2.34
N LEU A 164 -6.55 30.42 -2.42
CA LEU A 164 -7.78 31.17 -2.10
C LEU A 164 -8.08 31.18 -0.60
N GLY A 165 -7.32 30.44 0.21
CA GLY A 165 -7.59 30.23 1.62
C GLY A 165 -8.55 29.07 1.88
N THR A 166 -9.08 29.02 3.10
CA THR A 166 -9.96 27.96 3.58
C THR A 166 -11.42 28.41 3.55
N ASP A 167 -12.27 27.59 2.92
CA ASP A 167 -13.72 27.65 3.01
C ASP A 167 -14.27 26.58 3.98
N LEU A 168 -15.40 26.88 4.60
CA LEU A 168 -16.17 25.92 5.41
C LEU A 168 -17.36 25.43 4.58
N VAL A 169 -17.19 24.30 3.89
CA VAL A 169 -18.15 23.77 2.93
C VAL A 169 -19.29 23.04 3.67
N PRO A 170 -20.55 23.48 3.54
CA PRO A 170 -21.67 22.83 4.22
C PRO A 170 -22.04 21.51 3.54
N MET A 171 -22.13 20.44 4.32
CA MET A 171 -22.71 19.17 3.90
C MET A 171 -24.24 19.22 4.00
N ARG A 172 -24.93 18.20 3.46
CA ARG A 172 -26.39 18.10 3.44
C ARG A 172 -27.06 18.16 4.82
N ASP A 173 -26.33 17.79 5.86
CA ASP A 173 -26.78 17.81 7.26
C ASP A 173 -26.37 19.08 8.02
N GLY A 174 -25.74 20.04 7.34
CA GLY A 174 -25.34 21.33 7.87
C GLY A 174 -23.97 21.35 8.56
N VAL A 175 -23.31 20.20 8.72
CA VAL A 175 -21.92 20.16 9.19
C VAL A 175 -21.00 20.77 8.14
N ARG A 176 -20.02 21.56 8.56
CA ARG A 176 -19.10 22.24 7.65
C ARG A 176 -17.71 21.61 7.65
N LEU A 177 -17.19 21.33 6.46
CA LEU A 177 -15.86 20.75 6.28
C LEU A 177 -14.85 21.80 5.79
N ALA A 178 -13.72 21.90 6.49
CA ALA A 178 -12.64 22.82 6.17
C ALA A 178 -11.93 22.39 4.89
N THR A 179 -11.91 23.29 3.91
CA THR A 179 -11.54 23.01 2.53
C THR A 179 -10.64 24.12 1.99
N ASP A 180 -9.41 23.78 1.59
CA ASP A 180 -8.51 24.71 0.91
C ASP A 180 -8.68 24.59 -0.61
N VAL A 181 -8.63 25.72 -1.31
CA VAL A 181 -8.67 25.77 -2.79
C VAL A 181 -7.41 26.42 -3.34
N TYR A 182 -6.70 25.69 -4.19
CA TYR A 182 -5.54 26.17 -4.92
C TYR A 182 -5.82 26.22 -6.41
N LEU A 183 -5.76 27.42 -6.99
CA LEU A 183 -5.96 27.63 -8.42
C LEU A 183 -4.63 27.86 -9.15
N PRO A 184 -4.52 27.45 -10.42
CA PRO A 184 -3.38 27.78 -11.27
C PRO A 184 -3.32 29.29 -11.53
N GLU A 185 -2.27 29.94 -11.06
CA GLU A 185 -2.00 31.36 -11.32
C GLU A 185 -1.42 31.53 -12.74
N GLY A 186 -1.94 32.51 -13.47
CA GLY A 186 -1.52 32.81 -14.85
C GLY A 186 -2.38 32.15 -15.93
N VAL A 187 -3.47 31.48 -15.54
CA VAL A 187 -4.51 31.04 -16.48
C VAL A 187 -5.24 32.25 -17.06
N ALA A 188 -5.56 32.19 -18.36
CA ALA A 188 -6.28 33.26 -19.03
C ALA A 188 -7.68 33.46 -18.41
N PRO A 189 -8.17 34.70 -18.27
CA PRO A 189 -9.50 34.97 -17.73
C PRO A 189 -10.61 34.20 -18.47
N GLY A 190 -11.58 33.69 -17.72
CA GLY A 190 -12.74 32.97 -18.26
C GLY A 190 -12.52 31.48 -18.56
N ILE A 191 -11.28 30.98 -18.45
CA ILE A 191 -11.01 29.55 -18.54
C ILE A 191 -11.48 28.86 -17.26
N LYS A 192 -12.38 27.89 -17.41
CA LYS A 192 -12.83 26.99 -16.34
C LYS A 192 -11.86 25.80 -16.24
N LEU A 193 -11.76 25.23 -15.04
CA LEU A 193 -10.70 24.29 -14.67
C LEU A 193 -11.27 22.94 -14.25
N PRO A 194 -10.67 21.82 -14.70
CA PRO A 194 -10.88 20.53 -14.06
C PRO A 194 -10.28 20.52 -12.67
N THR A 195 -10.89 19.76 -11.78
CA THR A 195 -10.54 19.73 -10.36
C THR A 195 -9.95 18.40 -9.95
N ILE A 196 -8.91 18.41 -9.12
CA ILE A 196 -8.46 17.24 -8.36
C ILE A 196 -8.82 17.48 -6.89
N LEU A 197 -9.70 16.63 -6.36
CA LEU A 197 -10.15 16.64 -4.98
C LEU A 197 -9.37 15.61 -4.15
N ILE A 198 -8.84 16.07 -3.02
CA ILE A 198 -8.19 15.26 -1.98
C ILE A 198 -8.98 15.47 -0.68
N ARG A 199 -9.42 14.38 -0.05
CA ARG A 199 -10.13 14.41 1.24
C ARG A 199 -9.36 13.55 2.23
N THR A 200 -8.90 14.11 3.35
CA THR A 200 -7.95 13.46 4.26
C THR A 200 -8.40 13.50 5.72
N CYS A 201 -8.05 12.45 6.49
CA CYS A 201 -8.21 12.43 7.94
C CYS A 201 -6.97 12.87 8.73
N TYR A 202 -5.91 13.28 8.00
CA TYR A 202 -4.56 13.52 8.52
C TYR A 202 -4.15 15.00 8.53
N ASP A 203 -5.09 15.94 8.66
CA ASP A 203 -4.87 17.38 8.50
C ASP A 203 -4.42 17.76 7.08
N ARG A 204 -5.31 18.46 6.35
CA ARG A 204 -5.10 18.94 4.98
C ARG A 204 -3.81 19.73 4.82
N ASN A 205 -3.30 20.37 5.87
CA ASN A 205 -2.07 21.16 5.80
C ASN A 205 -0.78 20.34 5.76
N LEU A 206 -0.75 19.08 6.22
CA LEU A 206 0.50 18.33 6.36
C LEU A 206 1.16 17.99 5.02
N ARG A 207 0.36 17.72 3.98
CA ARG A 207 0.84 17.29 2.66
C ARG A 207 0.44 18.21 1.52
N LYS A 208 -0.11 19.41 1.82
CA LYS A 208 -0.64 20.32 0.79
C LYS A 208 0.36 20.69 -0.29
N THR A 209 1.64 20.85 0.04
CA THR A 209 2.69 21.18 -0.93
C THR A 209 2.85 20.10 -2.00
N PHE A 210 2.69 18.83 -1.64
CA PHE A 210 2.70 17.74 -2.62
C PHE A 210 1.50 17.83 -3.56
N PHE A 211 0.32 18.25 -3.09
CA PHE A 211 -0.90 18.32 -3.91
C PHE A 211 -0.97 19.58 -4.78
N MET A 212 -0.39 20.70 -4.31
CA MET A 212 -0.32 21.95 -5.08
C MET A 212 0.38 21.80 -6.43
N ARG A 213 1.22 20.76 -6.62
CA ARG A 213 1.85 20.43 -7.91
C ARG A 213 0.86 20.29 -9.06
N TRP A 214 -0.37 19.83 -8.77
CA TRP A 214 -1.41 19.70 -9.79
C TRP A 214 -1.89 21.05 -10.28
N ALA A 215 -1.90 22.09 -9.42
CA ALA A 215 -2.17 23.46 -9.83
C ALA A 215 -1.08 23.98 -10.77
N ASN A 216 0.20 23.65 -10.56
CA ASN A 216 1.25 24.00 -11.52
C ASN A 216 1.01 23.41 -12.92
N LYS A 217 0.24 22.32 -13.01
CA LYS A 217 -0.14 21.61 -14.24
C LYS A 217 -1.55 21.99 -14.73
N GLY A 218 -2.15 23.06 -14.20
CA GLY A 218 -3.40 23.62 -14.71
C GLY A 218 -4.68 22.92 -14.21
N TYR A 219 -4.64 22.33 -13.02
CA TYR A 219 -5.82 21.83 -12.32
C TYR A 219 -6.21 22.77 -11.18
N ALA A 220 -7.51 22.93 -10.92
CA ALA A 220 -7.93 23.35 -9.59
C ALA A 220 -7.64 22.22 -8.60
N VAL A 221 -7.13 22.54 -7.41
CA VAL A 221 -6.87 21.54 -6.37
C VAL A 221 -7.71 21.90 -5.15
N VAL A 222 -8.52 20.95 -4.72
CA VAL A 222 -9.37 21.08 -3.53
C VAL A 222 -8.89 20.07 -2.51
N ASN A 223 -8.49 20.55 -1.33
CA ASN A 223 -7.91 19.72 -0.28
C ASN A 223 -8.70 19.92 1.00
N GLN A 224 -9.38 18.87 1.46
CA GLN A 224 -10.40 18.95 2.50
C GLN A 224 -10.08 18.02 3.68
N ASP A 225 -10.33 18.49 4.89
CA ASP A 225 -10.39 17.62 6.06
C ASP A 225 -11.72 16.89 6.13
N VAL A 226 -11.70 15.57 6.30
CA VAL A 226 -12.94 14.81 6.51
C VAL A 226 -13.61 15.20 7.83
N ARG A 227 -14.89 14.85 7.96
CA ARG A 227 -15.72 15.15 9.13
C ARG A 227 -15.04 14.80 10.46
N GLY A 228 -15.10 15.74 11.40
CA GLY A 228 -14.52 15.63 12.74
C GLY A 228 -12.99 15.61 12.81
N ARG A 229 -12.29 15.94 11.71
CA ARG A 229 -10.83 16.01 11.66
C ARG A 229 -10.31 17.43 11.45
N ALA A 230 -9.16 17.70 12.05
CA ALA A 230 -8.46 18.96 12.10
C ALA A 230 -9.40 20.16 12.32
N ASP A 231 -9.70 20.93 11.27
CA ASP A 231 -10.54 22.13 11.36
C ASP A 231 -11.99 21.91 10.87
N SER A 232 -12.34 20.70 10.40
CA SER A 232 -13.72 20.33 10.04
C SER A 232 -14.58 20.09 11.28
N GLU A 233 -15.84 20.47 11.18
CA GLU A 233 -16.85 20.25 12.21
C GLU A 233 -17.31 18.78 12.27
N GLY A 234 -18.16 18.47 13.25
CA GLY A 234 -18.74 17.15 13.46
C GLY A 234 -17.82 16.21 14.25
N GLU A 235 -18.14 14.92 14.20
CA GLU A 235 -17.40 13.86 14.88
C GLU A 235 -16.84 12.86 13.87
N LEU A 236 -15.63 12.34 14.16
CA LEU A 236 -15.04 11.29 13.35
C LEU A 236 -15.79 9.98 13.62
N VAL A 237 -16.62 9.59 12.66
CA VAL A 237 -17.12 8.22 12.51
C VAL A 237 -16.42 7.64 11.29
N PRO A 238 -15.29 6.93 11.46
CA PRO A 238 -14.47 6.53 10.33
C PRO A 238 -15.27 5.76 9.28
N PHE A 239 -14.99 6.02 8.01
CA PHE A 239 -15.55 5.31 6.85
C PHE A 239 -17.05 5.54 6.57
N PHE A 240 -17.83 6.04 7.53
CA PHE A 240 -19.29 6.06 7.46
C PHE A 240 -19.87 7.16 6.55
N TYR A 241 -19.35 8.38 6.65
CA TYR A 241 -19.87 9.55 5.91
C TYR A 241 -19.19 9.79 4.57
N GLU A 242 -18.14 9.02 4.25
CA GLU A 242 -17.21 9.38 3.16
C GLU A 242 -17.86 9.39 1.78
N ARG A 243 -18.86 8.56 1.53
CA ARG A 243 -19.64 8.59 0.28
C ARG A 243 -20.42 9.90 0.14
N ASP A 244 -21.19 10.24 1.18
CA ASP A 244 -22.16 11.33 1.14
C ASP A 244 -21.46 12.70 1.22
N ASP A 245 -20.47 12.85 2.10
CA ASP A 245 -19.69 14.09 2.20
C ASP A 245 -18.82 14.34 0.95
N SER A 246 -18.36 13.28 0.27
CA SER A 246 -17.68 13.44 -1.02
C SER A 246 -18.64 13.93 -2.10
N SER A 247 -19.86 13.39 -2.15
CA SER A 247 -20.90 13.84 -3.08
C SER A 247 -21.21 15.32 -2.89
N ASP A 248 -21.44 15.75 -1.64
CA ASP A 248 -21.78 17.14 -1.32
C ASP A 248 -20.61 18.09 -1.63
N THR A 249 -19.39 17.64 -1.40
CA THR A 249 -18.18 18.41 -1.76
C THR A 249 -18.04 18.56 -3.28
N ILE A 250 -18.36 17.53 -4.07
CA ILE A 250 -18.34 17.62 -5.53
C ILE A 250 -19.42 18.60 -6.02
N ASP A 251 -20.63 18.55 -5.48
CA ASP A 251 -21.69 19.53 -5.78
C ASP A 251 -21.24 20.96 -5.48
N TRP A 252 -20.55 21.18 -4.35
CA TRP A 252 -19.99 22.49 -4.02
C TRP A 252 -18.90 22.93 -5.01
N ILE A 253 -18.01 22.02 -5.44
CA ILE A 253 -16.94 22.30 -6.42
C ILE A 253 -17.54 22.75 -7.76
N ILE A 254 -18.54 22.03 -8.28
CA ILE A 254 -19.09 22.33 -9.61
C ILE A 254 -19.92 23.62 -9.62
N ALA A 255 -20.35 24.10 -8.45
CA ALA A 255 -21.03 25.39 -8.30
C ALA A 255 -20.06 26.58 -8.34
N GLN A 256 -18.73 26.35 -8.27
CA GLN A 256 -17.75 27.44 -8.26
C GLN A 256 -17.51 28.05 -9.63
N ASP A 257 -17.28 29.37 -9.66
CA ASP A 257 -17.03 30.13 -10.89
C ASP A 257 -15.73 29.75 -11.61
N TRP A 258 -14.85 28.97 -11.00
CA TRP A 258 -13.63 28.47 -11.64
C TRP A 258 -13.77 27.04 -12.17
N SER A 259 -14.82 26.29 -11.81
CA SER A 259 -14.95 24.87 -12.15
C SER A 259 -15.51 24.63 -13.56
N ASP A 260 -14.96 23.65 -14.28
CA ASP A 260 -15.49 23.17 -15.56
C ASP A 260 -16.51 22.03 -15.40
N GLY A 261 -16.77 21.59 -14.17
CA GLY A 261 -17.66 20.49 -13.84
C GLY A 261 -17.01 19.09 -13.90
N ASN A 262 -15.73 18.96 -14.23
CA ASN A 262 -15.01 17.69 -14.21
C ASN A 262 -14.18 17.58 -12.93
N VAL A 263 -14.54 16.64 -12.06
CA VAL A 263 -13.82 16.38 -10.82
C VAL A 263 -13.16 15.01 -10.89
N GLY A 264 -11.85 14.96 -10.64
CA GLY A 264 -11.15 13.73 -10.32
C GLY A 264 -10.80 13.68 -8.84
N MET A 265 -10.53 12.48 -8.33
CA MET A 265 -10.07 12.29 -6.96
C MET A 265 -8.79 11.46 -6.93
N TRP A 266 -7.89 11.82 -6.02
CA TRP A 266 -6.70 11.03 -5.69
C TRP A 266 -6.73 10.72 -4.20
N GLY A 267 -6.44 9.47 -3.85
CA GLY A 267 -6.33 9.07 -2.46
C GLY A 267 -5.46 7.85 -2.26
N ALA A 268 -4.70 7.85 -1.17
CA ALA A 268 -3.92 6.73 -0.69
C ALA A 268 -4.35 6.26 0.72
N SER A 269 -4.30 4.97 1.03
CA SER A 269 -4.64 4.44 2.38
C SER A 269 -6.10 4.75 2.74
N TYR A 270 -6.38 5.39 3.89
CA TYR A 270 -7.71 5.92 4.23
C TYR A 270 -8.30 6.76 3.10
N LEU A 271 -7.49 7.59 2.43
CA LEU A 271 -7.95 8.40 1.31
C LEU A 271 -8.30 7.51 0.10
N GLY A 272 -7.66 6.35 -0.05
CA GLY A 272 -8.01 5.30 -1.01
C GLY A 272 -9.42 4.74 -0.78
N TYR A 273 -9.77 4.49 0.50
CA TYR A 273 -11.14 4.18 0.88
C TYR A 273 -12.08 5.33 0.49
N VAL A 274 -11.71 6.58 0.82
CA VAL A 274 -12.55 7.76 0.55
C VAL A 274 -12.87 7.89 -0.94
N VAL A 275 -11.89 7.72 -1.84
CA VAL A 275 -12.16 7.82 -3.28
C VAL A 275 -13.03 6.67 -3.80
N THR A 276 -12.90 5.47 -3.22
CA THR A 276 -13.74 4.33 -3.58
C THR A 276 -15.17 4.53 -3.08
N ALA A 277 -15.34 4.96 -1.83
CA ALA A 277 -16.64 5.32 -1.25
C ALA A 277 -17.31 6.45 -2.05
N ALA A 278 -16.56 7.49 -2.43
CA ALA A 278 -17.04 8.56 -3.30
C ALA A 278 -17.53 8.03 -4.65
N ALA A 279 -16.80 7.08 -5.26
CA ALA A 279 -17.20 6.47 -6.52
C ALA A 279 -18.55 5.71 -6.43
N THR A 280 -18.86 5.14 -5.26
CA THR A 280 -20.15 4.48 -5.03
C THR A 280 -21.34 5.44 -4.94
N SER A 281 -21.13 6.75 -4.87
CA SER A 281 -22.24 7.73 -4.94
C SER A 281 -22.87 7.81 -6.33
N GLY A 282 -22.18 7.33 -7.37
CA GLY A 282 -22.60 7.49 -8.76
C GLY A 282 -22.60 8.95 -9.24
N HIS A 283 -21.91 9.87 -8.54
CA HIS A 283 -21.94 11.30 -8.83
C HIS A 283 -21.52 11.59 -10.29
N PRO A 284 -22.37 12.25 -11.11
CA PRO A 284 -22.13 12.37 -12.55
C PRO A 284 -20.89 13.21 -12.89
N ASN A 285 -20.49 14.13 -12.02
CA ASN A 285 -19.29 14.97 -12.19
C ASN A 285 -17.98 14.35 -11.69
N LEU A 286 -18.00 13.15 -11.10
CA LEU A 286 -16.79 12.40 -10.78
C LEU A 286 -16.32 11.64 -12.04
N LYS A 287 -15.21 12.07 -12.63
CA LYS A 287 -14.75 11.65 -13.97
C LYS A 287 -13.52 10.74 -13.97
N ALA A 288 -12.73 10.76 -12.89
CA ALA A 288 -11.55 9.91 -12.75
C ALA A 288 -11.19 9.69 -11.28
N VAL A 289 -10.83 8.46 -10.92
CA VAL A 289 -10.29 8.14 -9.59
C VAL A 289 -8.91 7.51 -9.72
N VAL A 290 -7.98 7.93 -8.87
CA VAL A 290 -6.74 7.23 -8.60
C VAL A 290 -6.77 6.78 -7.15
N ASN A 291 -6.73 5.46 -6.96
CA ASN A 291 -6.74 4.80 -5.66
C ASN A 291 -5.39 4.12 -5.44
N GLU A 292 -4.62 4.59 -4.45
CA GLU A 292 -3.34 4.00 -4.08
C GLU A 292 -3.43 3.29 -2.73
N VAL A 293 -2.83 2.10 -2.61
CA VAL A 293 -2.72 1.32 -1.35
C VAL A 293 -4.03 1.34 -0.55
N ASN A 294 -5.10 0.92 -1.23
CA ASN A 294 -6.47 1.06 -0.76
C ASN A 294 -6.69 0.33 0.57
N VAL A 295 -7.11 1.09 1.57
CA VAL A 295 -7.75 0.52 2.75
C VAL A 295 -9.13 -0.06 2.35
N GLY A 296 -9.33 -1.36 2.58
CA GLY A 296 -10.61 -2.02 2.28
C GLY A 296 -11.77 -1.56 3.15
N SER A 297 -12.97 -2.11 2.88
CA SER A 297 -14.13 -1.92 3.76
C SER A 297 -13.75 -2.32 5.18
N PRO A 298 -14.23 -1.61 6.22
CA PRO A 298 -13.65 -1.75 7.55
C PRO A 298 -13.90 -3.11 8.21
N PHE A 299 -14.87 -3.89 7.74
CA PHE A 299 -15.09 -5.26 8.21
C PHE A 299 -14.29 -6.33 7.43
N VAL A 300 -13.57 -5.92 6.38
CA VAL A 300 -12.79 -6.78 5.49
C VAL A 300 -11.28 -6.62 5.73
N ASP A 301 -10.82 -5.39 5.93
CA ASP A 301 -9.39 -5.07 5.88
C ASP A 301 -8.87 -4.15 7.00
N THR A 302 -9.71 -3.40 7.71
CA THR A 302 -9.22 -2.53 8.81
C THR A 302 -9.71 -2.96 10.17
N VAL A 303 -10.87 -2.50 10.60
CA VAL A 303 -11.38 -2.82 11.95
C VAL A 303 -11.43 -4.33 12.14
N ARG A 304 -11.82 -5.06 11.09
CA ARG A 304 -11.79 -6.50 11.03
C ARG A 304 -11.03 -7.02 9.81
N LYS A 305 -10.33 -8.15 9.98
CA LYS A 305 -9.81 -9.00 8.90
C LYS A 305 -10.38 -10.40 9.05
N GLY A 306 -11.08 -10.90 8.02
CA GLY A 306 -11.80 -12.18 8.09
C GLY A 306 -12.73 -12.31 9.31
N GLY A 307 -13.32 -11.19 9.77
CA GLY A 307 -14.18 -11.13 10.95
C GLY A 307 -13.47 -11.06 12.32
N THR A 308 -12.15 -11.14 12.35
CA THR A 308 -11.34 -10.98 13.57
C THR A 308 -11.20 -9.52 13.97
N VAL A 309 -10.97 -9.21 15.26
CA VAL A 309 -10.64 -7.83 15.67
C VAL A 309 -9.16 -7.61 15.41
N CYS A 310 -8.83 -6.69 14.51
CA CYS A 310 -7.44 -6.39 14.19
C CYS A 310 -6.71 -5.78 15.38
N SER A 311 -5.48 -6.22 15.60
CA SER A 311 -4.59 -5.70 16.63
C SER A 311 -3.61 -4.71 15.99
N TRP A 312 -2.35 -5.03 15.74
CA TRP A 312 -1.35 -4.06 15.25
C TRP A 312 -0.99 -4.27 13.75
N PRO A 313 -0.79 -3.24 12.92
CA PRO A 313 -0.76 -1.80 13.21
C PRO A 313 -2.13 -1.10 13.23
N LEU A 314 -3.25 -1.75 12.95
CA LEU A 314 -4.53 -1.02 12.79
C LEU A 314 -5.05 -0.37 14.09
N LEU A 315 -4.72 -0.95 15.24
CA LEU A 315 -4.93 -0.34 16.55
C LEU A 315 -4.17 0.98 16.70
N CYS A 316 -2.95 1.10 16.16
CA CYS A 316 -2.16 2.33 16.32
C CYS A 316 -2.79 3.50 15.56
N TRP A 317 -3.36 3.24 14.38
CA TRP A 317 -4.17 4.22 13.66
C TRP A 317 -5.36 4.68 14.50
N THR A 318 -6.09 3.74 15.09
CA THR A 318 -7.28 4.05 15.90
C THR A 318 -6.92 4.90 17.13
N LEU A 319 -5.85 4.52 17.85
CA LEU A 319 -5.36 5.29 19.00
C LEU A 319 -4.88 6.69 18.58
N ALA A 320 -4.14 6.80 17.48
CA ALA A 320 -3.63 8.06 16.96
C ALA A 320 -4.76 9.03 16.53
N GLN A 321 -5.87 8.50 16.04
CA GLN A 321 -7.06 9.29 15.68
C GLN A 321 -7.87 9.74 16.90
N SER A 322 -7.67 9.12 18.06
CA SER A 322 -8.53 9.27 19.24
C SER A 322 -8.03 10.31 20.24
N VAL A 323 -6.77 10.75 20.16
CA VAL A 323 -6.24 11.75 21.10
C VAL A 323 -6.80 13.15 20.88
N GLY A 324 -7.07 13.54 19.64
CA GLY A 324 -7.66 14.82 19.26
C GLY A 324 -8.14 14.85 17.81
N THR A 325 -8.48 16.03 17.30
CA THR A 325 -8.93 16.20 15.90
C THR A 325 -7.78 16.08 14.89
N ARG A 326 -6.52 16.20 15.34
CA ARG A 326 -5.33 15.94 14.54
C ARG A 326 -4.71 14.60 14.92
N THR A 327 -4.21 13.90 13.92
CA THR A 327 -3.57 12.58 14.09
C THR A 327 -2.26 12.73 14.85
N ASP A 328 -2.06 11.90 15.86
CA ASP A 328 -0.77 11.78 16.54
C ASP A 328 0.11 10.75 15.85
N PHE A 329 1.08 11.25 15.08
CA PHE A 329 1.99 10.39 14.32
C PHE A 329 3.03 9.67 15.18
N ASP A 330 3.25 10.09 16.42
CA ASP A 330 4.13 9.35 17.32
C ASP A 330 3.42 8.12 17.89
N ILE A 331 2.11 8.22 18.17
CA ILE A 331 1.29 7.04 18.47
C ILE A 331 1.17 6.15 17.23
N PHE A 332 0.87 6.74 16.08
CA PHE A 332 0.69 5.98 14.83
C PHE A 332 1.99 5.23 14.46
N GLY A 333 3.14 5.84 14.67
CA GLY A 333 4.45 5.21 14.45
C GLY A 333 4.93 4.28 15.58
N GLY A 334 4.12 4.02 16.61
CA GLY A 334 4.49 3.16 17.75
C GLY A 334 5.62 3.71 18.63
N ARG A 335 5.86 5.03 18.62
CA ARG A 335 6.95 5.67 19.37
C ARG A 335 6.59 5.97 20.82
N THR A 336 5.34 6.36 21.06
CA THR A 336 4.82 6.71 22.40
C THR A 336 3.95 5.61 23.00
N VAL A 337 3.42 4.70 22.18
CA VAL A 337 2.67 3.51 22.58
C VAL A 337 3.43 2.28 22.12
N SER A 338 3.79 1.39 23.06
CA SER A 338 4.44 0.12 22.71
C SER A 338 3.43 -0.82 22.04
N PRO A 339 3.74 -1.33 20.83
CA PRO A 339 2.90 -2.30 20.14
C PRO A 339 2.59 -3.52 21.01
N GLU A 340 3.61 -4.11 21.65
CA GLU A 340 3.46 -5.33 22.44
C GLU A 340 2.54 -5.10 23.64
N LYS A 341 2.74 -3.99 24.38
CA LYS A 341 1.87 -3.65 25.51
C LYS A 341 0.42 -3.45 25.08
N ALA A 342 0.20 -2.83 23.92
CA ALA A 342 -1.15 -2.57 23.41
C ALA A 342 -1.85 -3.87 22.95
N VAL A 343 -1.12 -4.78 22.30
CA VAL A 343 -1.67 -6.07 21.83
C VAL A 343 -1.92 -7.03 22.99
N ASP A 344 -1.07 -7.02 24.02
CA ASP A 344 -1.20 -7.90 25.19
C ASP A 344 -2.21 -7.35 26.23
N ALA A 345 -2.63 -6.08 26.12
CA ALA A 345 -3.55 -5.44 27.06
C ALA A 345 -4.95 -6.06 27.05
N ARG A 346 -5.52 -6.28 28.25
CA ARG A 346 -6.87 -6.82 28.47
C ARG A 346 -7.58 -6.05 29.60
N PRO A 347 -8.93 -6.00 29.60
CA PRO A 347 -9.82 -6.41 28.50
C PRO A 347 -9.63 -5.51 27.27
N ILE A 348 -9.88 -6.04 26.07
CA ILE A 348 -9.62 -5.35 24.79
C ILE A 348 -10.36 -4.00 24.70
N ARG A 349 -11.57 -3.92 25.28
CA ARG A 349 -12.34 -2.66 25.36
C ARG A 349 -11.60 -1.51 26.06
N GLU A 350 -10.74 -1.80 27.03
CA GLU A 350 -10.07 -0.78 27.84
C GLU A 350 -8.75 -0.28 27.26
N ILE A 351 -8.28 -0.83 26.13
CA ILE A 351 -6.99 -0.49 25.53
C ILE A 351 -6.79 1.01 25.34
N PRO A 352 -7.75 1.80 24.79
CA PRO A 352 -7.57 3.25 24.69
C PRO A 352 -7.31 3.93 26.04
N GLN A 353 -8.07 3.57 27.08
CA GLN A 353 -7.89 4.13 28.41
C GLN A 353 -6.52 3.76 29.00
N GLN A 354 -6.05 2.53 28.75
CA GLN A 354 -4.76 2.04 29.24
C GLN A 354 -3.55 2.63 28.48
N MET A 355 -3.67 2.80 27.16
CA MET A 355 -2.54 3.20 26.28
C MET A 355 -2.44 4.71 26.10
N ILE A 356 -3.57 5.42 26.00
CA ILE A 356 -3.60 6.87 25.72
C ILE A 356 -4.30 7.68 26.82
N GLY A 357 -4.73 7.04 27.91
CA GLY A 357 -5.28 7.71 29.10
C GLY A 357 -6.70 8.23 28.94
N LYS A 358 -7.41 7.89 27.85
CA LYS A 358 -8.78 8.34 27.56
C LYS A 358 -9.55 7.34 26.69
N ALA A 359 -10.88 7.46 26.69
CA ALA A 359 -11.76 6.75 25.77
C ALA A 359 -11.49 7.10 24.30
N SER A 360 -11.85 6.18 23.42
CA SER A 360 -11.75 6.34 21.96
C SER A 360 -13.14 6.17 21.36
N GLY A 361 -13.68 7.25 20.79
CA GLY A 361 -14.99 7.22 20.13
C GLY A 361 -15.10 6.12 19.07
N PRO A 362 -14.16 6.01 18.11
CA PRO A 362 -14.18 4.92 17.14
C PRO A 362 -14.13 3.52 17.77
N TRP A 363 -13.27 3.31 18.76
CA TRP A 363 -13.13 2.01 19.42
C TRP A 363 -14.38 1.60 20.20
N ASP A 364 -14.95 2.53 20.95
CA ASP A 364 -16.17 2.31 21.72
C ASP A 364 -17.34 2.00 20.78
N LEU A 365 -17.51 2.80 19.72
CA LEU A 365 -18.53 2.58 18.70
C LEU A 365 -18.39 1.19 18.05
N TRP A 366 -17.21 0.83 17.57
CA TRP A 366 -17.01 -0.47 16.93
C TRP A 366 -17.21 -1.66 17.89
N SER A 367 -16.99 -1.47 19.19
CA SER A 367 -17.27 -2.51 20.20
C SER A 367 -18.77 -2.80 20.39
N GLU A 368 -19.62 -1.82 20.06
CA GLU A 368 -21.09 -1.93 20.08
C GLU A 368 -21.64 -2.62 18.82
N HIS A 369 -20.82 -2.74 17.77
CA HIS A 369 -21.14 -3.42 16.52
C HIS A 369 -20.24 -4.66 16.33
N PRO A 370 -20.37 -5.71 17.17
CA PRO A 370 -19.45 -6.85 17.17
C PRO A 370 -19.56 -7.75 15.93
N ASP A 371 -20.71 -7.73 15.26
CA ASP A 371 -21.07 -8.52 14.08
C ASP A 371 -21.43 -7.59 12.90
N TYR A 372 -21.53 -8.15 11.69
CA TYR A 372 -21.76 -7.40 10.46
C TYR A 372 -23.23 -6.95 10.30
N ASP A 373 -23.56 -5.83 10.94
CA ASP A 373 -24.88 -5.18 10.90
C ASP A 373 -24.94 -3.98 9.93
N ASP A 374 -26.03 -3.22 9.99
CA ASP A 374 -26.29 -2.09 9.08
C ASP A 374 -25.24 -0.98 9.15
N PHE A 375 -24.55 -0.82 10.29
CA PHE A 375 -23.44 0.13 10.40
C PHE A 375 -22.31 -0.27 9.46
N TRP A 376 -21.91 -1.54 9.50
CA TRP A 376 -20.87 -2.06 8.62
C TRP A 376 -21.29 -2.14 7.16
N ARG A 377 -22.56 -2.44 6.87
CA ARG A 377 -23.10 -2.38 5.50
C ARG A 377 -23.04 -0.97 4.91
N ASN A 378 -23.25 0.08 5.71
CA ASN A 378 -23.08 1.45 5.22
C ASN A 378 -21.62 1.77 4.87
N CYS A 379 -20.66 1.22 5.63
CA CYS A 379 -19.22 1.39 5.39
C CYS A 379 -18.65 0.42 4.35
N THR A 380 -19.44 -0.50 3.82
CA THR A 380 -18.96 -1.49 2.84
C THR A 380 -19.25 -0.99 1.43
N TYR A 381 -18.24 -0.41 0.79
CA TYR A 381 -18.38 0.17 -0.54
C TYR A 381 -18.69 -0.90 -1.60
N SER A 382 -18.25 -2.15 -1.39
CA SER A 382 -18.43 -3.23 -2.36
C SER A 382 -19.89 -3.67 -2.52
N GLU A 383 -20.75 -3.41 -1.52
CA GLU A 383 -22.21 -3.61 -1.62
C GLU A 383 -22.89 -2.62 -2.58
N ARG A 384 -22.20 -1.54 -2.98
CA ARG A 384 -22.71 -0.50 -3.90
C ARG A 384 -21.88 -0.40 -5.18
N GLY A 385 -21.17 -1.47 -5.53
CA GLY A 385 -20.29 -1.51 -6.70
C GLY A 385 -21.02 -1.28 -8.02
N ASP A 386 -22.32 -1.58 -8.09
CA ASP A 386 -23.16 -1.35 -9.27
C ASP A 386 -23.33 0.14 -9.61
N GLN A 387 -23.13 1.02 -8.64
CA GLN A 387 -23.18 2.49 -8.79
C GLN A 387 -21.86 3.06 -9.35
N VAL A 388 -20.76 2.30 -9.28
CA VAL A 388 -19.46 2.76 -9.76
C VAL A 388 -19.45 2.77 -11.29
N LYS A 389 -19.30 3.96 -11.87
CA LYS A 389 -19.18 4.18 -13.33
C LYS A 389 -17.93 4.95 -13.75
N VAL A 390 -17.20 5.48 -12.77
CA VAL A 390 -16.02 6.30 -13.00
C VAL A 390 -14.80 5.41 -13.32
N PRO A 391 -13.96 5.77 -14.31
CA PRO A 391 -12.65 5.17 -14.50
C PRO A 391 -11.83 5.18 -13.20
N MET A 392 -11.25 4.04 -12.84
CA MET A 392 -10.46 3.88 -11.63
C MET A 392 -9.08 3.27 -11.91
N PHE A 393 -8.03 3.97 -11.51
CA PHE A 393 -6.66 3.49 -11.54
C PHE A 393 -6.22 3.09 -10.13
N VAL A 394 -6.08 1.77 -9.91
CA VAL A 394 -5.67 1.17 -8.65
C VAL A 394 -4.16 0.95 -8.65
N ILE A 395 -3.43 1.37 -7.63
CA ILE A 395 -1.99 1.17 -7.50
C ILE A 395 -1.68 0.64 -6.10
N SER A 396 -1.01 -0.49 -5.98
CA SER A 396 -0.60 -1.03 -4.67
C SER A 396 0.64 -1.92 -4.81
N GLY A 397 1.07 -2.58 -3.75
CA GLY A 397 2.17 -3.53 -3.78
C GLY A 397 1.93 -4.79 -2.97
N TRP A 398 2.75 -5.80 -3.22
CA TRP A 398 2.66 -7.12 -2.56
C TRP A 398 2.90 -7.08 -1.06
N TYR A 399 3.63 -6.05 -0.60
CA TYR A 399 4.03 -5.84 0.79
C TYR A 399 3.22 -4.72 1.46
N ASP A 400 2.06 -4.39 0.88
CA ASP A 400 1.06 -3.50 1.45
C ASP A 400 0.16 -4.27 2.43
N GLY A 401 0.09 -3.79 3.68
CA GLY A 401 -0.75 -4.37 4.74
C GLY A 401 -2.24 -4.39 4.43
N ASP A 402 -2.68 -3.52 3.51
CA ASP A 402 -4.08 -3.32 3.11
C ASP A 402 -4.41 -4.02 1.76
N SER A 403 -3.59 -4.99 1.33
CA SER A 403 -3.79 -5.70 0.06
C SER A 403 -5.12 -6.49 -0.03
N ALA A 404 -5.79 -6.75 1.10
CA ALA A 404 -7.14 -7.33 1.06
C ALA A 404 -8.17 -6.31 0.55
N GLY A 405 -8.04 -5.03 0.91
CA GLY A 405 -8.85 -3.94 0.38
C GLY A 405 -8.65 -3.69 -1.11
N VAL A 406 -7.42 -3.83 -1.59
CA VAL A 406 -7.10 -3.77 -3.03
C VAL A 406 -7.79 -4.92 -3.79
N SER A 407 -7.75 -6.12 -3.22
CA SER A 407 -8.43 -7.29 -3.79
C SER A 407 -9.96 -7.13 -3.78
N GLU A 408 -10.54 -6.62 -2.69
CA GLU A 408 -11.96 -6.28 -2.62
C GLU A 408 -12.37 -5.26 -3.69
N THR A 409 -11.63 -4.16 -3.81
CA THR A 409 -11.86 -3.13 -4.81
C THR A 409 -11.80 -3.71 -6.22
N TRP A 410 -10.76 -4.47 -6.55
CA TRP A 410 -10.63 -5.02 -7.89
C TRP A 410 -11.74 -6.03 -8.24
N ARG A 411 -12.10 -6.93 -7.31
CA ARG A 411 -13.24 -7.84 -7.48
C ARG A 411 -14.54 -7.09 -7.72
N MET A 412 -14.80 -6.01 -6.97
CA MET A 412 -15.97 -5.15 -7.16
C MET A 412 -15.98 -4.54 -8.56
N LEU A 413 -14.86 -3.95 -9.00
CA LEU A 413 -14.75 -3.37 -10.34
C LEU A 413 -14.95 -4.43 -11.45
N THR A 414 -14.47 -5.67 -11.24
CA THR A 414 -14.65 -6.79 -12.18
C THR A 414 -16.10 -7.20 -12.25
N LYS A 415 -16.72 -7.45 -11.10
CA LYS A 415 -18.10 -7.93 -10.99
C LYS A 415 -19.10 -7.00 -11.67
N HIS A 416 -18.84 -5.69 -11.64
CA HIS A 416 -19.74 -4.67 -12.18
C HIS A 416 -19.30 -4.10 -13.54
N ASP A 417 -18.29 -4.71 -14.17
CA ASP A 417 -17.75 -4.31 -15.49
C ASP A 417 -17.49 -2.80 -15.60
N VAL A 418 -16.80 -2.25 -14.59
CA VAL A 418 -16.49 -0.82 -14.56
C VAL A 418 -15.57 -0.47 -15.74
N PRO A 419 -15.93 0.49 -16.59
CA PRO A 419 -15.14 0.82 -17.77
C PRO A 419 -13.82 1.48 -17.38
N ASN A 420 -12.79 1.31 -18.21
CA ASN A 420 -11.49 1.96 -18.02
C ASN A 420 -10.96 1.82 -16.59
N ARG A 421 -10.90 0.57 -16.10
CA ARG A 421 -10.22 0.22 -14.86
C ARG A 421 -8.82 -0.28 -15.17
N LYS A 422 -7.83 0.20 -14.40
CA LYS A 422 -6.41 -0.16 -14.53
C LYS A 422 -5.85 -0.48 -13.15
N ILE A 423 -4.91 -1.42 -13.06
CA ILE A 423 -4.25 -1.83 -11.83
C ILE A 423 -2.74 -1.98 -12.01
N TRP A 424 -1.97 -1.37 -11.11
CA TRP A 424 -0.53 -1.51 -10.99
C TRP A 424 -0.14 -2.14 -9.67
N LEU A 425 0.63 -3.23 -9.71
CA LEU A 425 1.03 -3.99 -8.53
C LEU A 425 2.55 -4.20 -8.51
N GLY A 426 3.25 -3.44 -7.67
CA GLY A 426 4.71 -3.55 -7.51
C GLY A 426 5.15 -4.38 -6.31
N PRO A 427 6.46 -4.62 -6.12
CA PRO A 427 6.99 -5.27 -4.93
C PRO A 427 7.13 -4.25 -3.79
N TRP A 428 6.10 -3.42 -3.61
CA TRP A 428 6.13 -2.26 -2.73
C TRP A 428 5.45 -2.54 -1.39
N GLU A 429 5.96 -1.86 -0.38
CA GLU A 429 5.29 -1.68 0.91
C GLU A 429 4.17 -0.62 0.83
N HIS A 430 3.47 -0.38 1.95
CA HIS A 430 2.38 0.60 2.03
C HIS A 430 2.80 2.01 1.55
N GLY A 431 4.07 2.41 1.71
CA GLY A 431 4.68 3.57 1.07
C GLY A 431 5.27 3.23 -0.30
N PRO A 432 4.52 3.24 -1.42
CA PRO A 432 5.00 2.64 -2.65
C PRO A 432 6.13 3.43 -3.29
N ASN A 433 6.85 2.73 -4.16
CA ASN A 433 7.85 3.30 -5.07
C ASN A 433 9.04 4.03 -4.40
N ARG A 434 9.43 3.62 -3.18
CA ARG A 434 10.54 4.25 -2.43
C ARG A 434 11.75 3.35 -2.18
N THR A 435 11.62 2.04 -2.36
CA THR A 435 12.70 1.07 -2.08
C THR A 435 12.64 -0.09 -3.07
N ARG A 436 13.77 -0.79 -3.22
CA ARG A 436 13.98 -2.00 -4.03
C ARG A 436 14.58 -3.15 -3.22
N ASP A 437 14.62 -2.99 -1.91
CA ASP A 437 15.05 -3.99 -0.95
C ASP A 437 14.12 -3.94 0.26
N LEU A 438 13.61 -5.10 0.67
CA LEU A 438 12.78 -5.25 1.87
C LEU A 438 13.33 -6.39 2.69
N LEU A 439 13.77 -6.09 3.92
CA LEU A 439 14.50 -7.01 4.78
C LEU A 439 15.68 -7.66 4.00
N ASP A 440 15.77 -8.97 4.03
CA ASP A 440 16.79 -9.75 3.32
C ASP A 440 16.44 -10.01 1.84
N THR A 441 15.28 -9.57 1.36
CA THR A 441 14.83 -9.76 -0.02
C THR A 441 15.24 -8.58 -0.90
N SER A 442 15.92 -8.89 -2.00
CA SER A 442 16.36 -7.93 -3.01
C SER A 442 15.55 -8.04 -4.29
N PHE A 443 14.99 -6.91 -4.73
CA PHE A 443 14.30 -6.80 -6.00
C PHE A 443 15.23 -6.25 -7.10
N GLY A 444 14.73 -6.22 -8.33
CA GLY A 444 15.36 -5.57 -9.47
C GLY A 444 15.44 -4.06 -9.27
N ASN A 445 16.39 -3.41 -9.94
CA ASN A 445 16.57 -1.96 -9.81
C ASN A 445 15.34 -1.18 -10.30
N ASP A 446 14.60 -1.73 -11.27
CA ASP A 446 13.35 -1.25 -11.84
C ASP A 446 12.11 -1.51 -10.95
N ALA A 447 12.27 -2.11 -9.77
CA ALA A 447 11.24 -2.11 -8.73
C ALA A 447 10.88 -0.68 -8.30
N VAL A 448 11.80 0.27 -8.46
CA VAL A 448 11.53 1.70 -8.37
C VAL A 448 11.29 2.25 -9.78
N VAL A 449 10.11 2.82 -10.00
CA VAL A 449 9.59 3.26 -11.28
C VAL A 449 9.66 4.79 -11.37
N TYR A 450 10.51 5.31 -12.27
CA TYR A 450 10.70 6.76 -12.41
C TYR A 450 9.48 7.50 -12.99
N ASN A 451 8.59 6.80 -13.72
CA ASN A 451 7.37 7.38 -14.28
C ASN A 451 6.10 7.02 -13.49
N TYR A 452 6.22 6.71 -12.20
CA TYR A 452 5.08 6.37 -11.33
C TYR A 452 4.00 7.47 -11.32
N ASP A 453 4.35 8.69 -10.93
CA ASP A 453 3.39 9.80 -10.86
C ASP A 453 3.05 10.39 -12.22
N VAL A 454 3.95 10.23 -13.22
CA VAL A 454 3.66 10.57 -14.61
C VAL A 454 2.45 9.78 -15.10
N ASN A 455 2.31 8.50 -14.74
CA ASN A 455 1.14 7.71 -15.12
C ASN A 455 -0.13 8.12 -14.37
N VAL A 456 -0.01 8.60 -13.12
CA VAL A 456 -1.12 9.25 -12.40
C VAL A 456 -1.54 10.54 -13.11
N LEU A 457 -0.59 11.34 -13.59
CA LEU A 457 -0.88 12.54 -14.39
C LEU A 457 -1.54 12.20 -15.73
N ARG A 458 -1.01 11.21 -16.46
CA ARG A 458 -1.62 10.73 -17.73
C ARG A 458 -3.07 10.33 -17.53
N TRP A 459 -3.39 9.70 -16.41
CA TRP A 459 -4.76 9.33 -16.07
C TRP A 459 -5.68 10.55 -15.96
N PHE A 460 -5.29 11.54 -15.15
CA PHE A 460 -6.08 12.76 -15.00
C PHE A 460 -6.14 13.58 -16.30
N ASP A 461 -5.03 13.69 -17.02
CA ASP A 461 -4.98 14.38 -18.32
C ASP A 461 -5.93 13.74 -19.34
N ARG A 462 -6.03 12.41 -19.32
CA ARG A 462 -6.91 11.69 -20.23
C ARG A 462 -8.39 11.90 -19.91
N PHE A 463 -8.77 11.76 -18.64
CA PHE A 463 -10.17 11.69 -18.23
C PHE A 463 -10.77 13.03 -17.76
N LEU A 464 -9.94 13.99 -17.36
CA LEU A 464 -10.38 15.34 -16.99
C LEU A 464 -10.16 16.37 -18.08
N LYS A 465 -9.08 16.24 -18.88
CA LYS A 465 -8.75 17.19 -19.96
C LYS A 465 -8.94 16.64 -21.37
N GLY A 466 -9.21 15.35 -21.52
CA GLY A 466 -9.43 14.72 -22.83
C GLY A 466 -8.15 14.56 -23.67
N ILE A 467 -6.96 14.65 -23.08
CA ILE A 467 -5.69 14.50 -23.80
C ILE A 467 -5.53 13.04 -24.24
N ALA A 468 -5.42 12.79 -25.54
CA ALA A 468 -5.30 11.44 -26.10
C ALA A 468 -3.88 10.87 -25.96
N ASN A 469 -3.48 10.57 -24.72
CA ASN A 469 -2.15 10.06 -24.36
C ASN A 469 -2.05 8.51 -24.31
N GLY A 470 -3.13 7.81 -24.67
CA GLY A 470 -3.16 6.35 -24.86
C GLY A 470 -3.24 5.50 -23.59
N ILE A 471 -3.29 6.09 -22.38
CA ILE A 471 -3.28 5.31 -21.12
C ILE A 471 -4.44 4.31 -21.02
N GLU A 472 -5.59 4.60 -21.62
CA GLU A 472 -6.77 3.74 -21.63
C GLU A 472 -6.67 2.56 -22.61
N GLN A 473 -5.69 2.58 -23.52
CA GLN A 473 -5.47 1.56 -24.56
C GLN A 473 -4.40 0.54 -24.16
N GLU A 474 -3.60 0.87 -23.15
CA GLU A 474 -2.63 -0.04 -22.55
C GLU A 474 -3.32 -1.17 -21.76
N PRO A 475 -2.63 -2.31 -21.53
CA PRO A 475 -3.15 -3.39 -20.69
C PRO A 475 -3.65 -2.90 -19.32
N ARG A 476 -4.75 -3.50 -18.83
CA ARG A 476 -5.36 -3.12 -17.55
C ARG A 476 -4.44 -3.45 -16.39
N ALA A 477 -3.75 -4.57 -16.42
CA ALA A 477 -2.87 -5.00 -15.34
C ALA A 477 -1.40 -4.82 -15.73
N ARG A 478 -0.63 -4.16 -14.85
CA ARG A 478 0.84 -4.20 -14.83
C ARG A 478 1.27 -4.69 -13.46
N TYR A 479 2.04 -5.76 -13.39
CA TYR A 479 2.37 -6.40 -12.12
C TYR A 479 3.83 -6.87 -12.11
N TYR A 480 4.47 -6.82 -10.95
CA TYR A 480 5.86 -7.21 -10.77
C TYR A 480 5.95 -8.65 -10.26
N VAL A 481 6.70 -9.51 -10.96
CA VAL A 481 6.91 -10.90 -10.54
C VAL A 481 8.15 -10.97 -9.65
N VAL A 482 7.95 -11.24 -8.36
CA VAL A 482 9.03 -11.50 -7.41
C VAL A 482 9.72 -12.83 -7.78
N GLY A 483 11.01 -12.96 -7.48
CA GLY A 483 11.82 -14.13 -7.86
C GLY A 483 12.50 -13.94 -9.21
N THR A 484 11.74 -13.73 -10.31
CA THR A 484 12.33 -13.35 -11.61
C THR A 484 12.74 -11.89 -11.68
N ASN A 485 12.11 -11.04 -10.86
CA ASN A 485 12.33 -9.59 -10.82
C ASN A 485 12.00 -8.90 -12.14
N GLU A 486 10.80 -9.16 -12.67
CA GLU A 486 10.35 -8.65 -13.96
C GLU A 486 8.95 -8.02 -13.85
N TRP A 487 8.76 -6.87 -14.50
CA TRP A 487 7.43 -6.33 -14.76
C TRP A 487 6.75 -7.10 -15.91
N ARG A 488 5.51 -7.51 -15.70
CA ARG A 488 4.62 -8.11 -16.71
C ARG A 488 3.35 -7.29 -16.86
N THR A 489 2.62 -7.57 -17.94
CA THR A 489 1.33 -6.96 -18.24
C THR A 489 0.32 -8.03 -18.62
N SER A 490 -0.96 -7.81 -18.32
CA SER A 490 -2.06 -8.67 -18.75
C SER A 490 -3.32 -7.83 -19.01
N ASP A 491 -4.25 -8.39 -19.78
CA ASP A 491 -5.50 -7.73 -20.16
C ASP A 491 -6.43 -7.49 -18.96
N ASP A 492 -6.30 -8.28 -17.88
CA ASP A 492 -7.03 -8.11 -16.62
C ASP A 492 -6.21 -8.69 -15.44
N TRP A 493 -6.72 -8.53 -14.22
CA TRP A 493 -6.16 -9.15 -13.02
C TRP A 493 -7.24 -10.02 -12.34
N THR A 494 -6.99 -11.26 -11.93
CA THR A 494 -5.82 -12.13 -12.12
C THR A 494 -5.50 -12.35 -13.62
N PRO A 495 -4.23 -12.56 -14.03
CA PRO A 495 -3.89 -12.73 -15.43
C PRO A 495 -4.68 -13.91 -16.05
N SER A 496 -5.27 -13.68 -17.22
CA SER A 496 -6.16 -14.65 -17.87
C SER A 496 -5.48 -15.98 -18.25
N GLU A 497 -4.17 -15.92 -18.45
CA GLU A 497 -3.29 -17.04 -18.74
C GLU A 497 -2.97 -17.90 -17.50
N ALA A 498 -3.32 -17.44 -16.30
CA ALA A 498 -3.09 -18.18 -15.06
C ALA A 498 -4.13 -19.30 -14.86
N THR A 499 -3.65 -20.50 -14.53
CA THR A 499 -4.50 -21.67 -14.27
C THR A 499 -4.54 -21.98 -12.78
N ALA A 500 -5.74 -21.96 -12.20
CA ALA A 500 -5.97 -22.34 -10.80
C ALA A 500 -5.63 -23.82 -10.58
N THR A 501 -4.53 -24.07 -9.86
CA THR A 501 -3.97 -25.39 -9.62
C THR A 501 -4.06 -25.73 -8.13
N ARG A 502 -4.53 -26.93 -7.82
CA ARG A 502 -4.75 -27.39 -6.45
C ARG A 502 -3.55 -28.19 -5.94
N TRP A 503 -3.02 -27.77 -4.80
CA TRP A 503 -1.99 -28.48 -4.05
C TRP A 503 -2.61 -28.99 -2.75
N PHE A 504 -2.83 -30.29 -2.69
CA PHE A 504 -3.50 -30.97 -1.59
C PHE A 504 -2.55 -31.15 -0.42
N LEU A 505 -3.08 -30.94 0.78
CA LEU A 505 -2.41 -31.25 2.02
C LEU A 505 -2.41 -32.77 2.22
N GLY A 506 -1.39 -33.30 2.88
CA GLY A 506 -1.33 -34.70 3.29
C GLY A 506 -0.27 -34.91 4.36
N SER A 507 -0.41 -35.94 5.19
CA SER A 507 0.56 -36.29 6.22
C SER A 507 0.24 -37.69 6.78
N GLY A 508 1.13 -38.22 7.63
CA GLY A 508 0.86 -39.40 8.45
C GLY A 508 0.19 -39.07 9.79
N GLY A 509 -0.43 -37.89 9.91
CA GLY A 509 -0.99 -37.35 11.14
C GLY A 509 0.03 -36.63 12.04
N ARG A 510 1.18 -36.22 11.49
CA ARG A 510 2.25 -35.53 12.23
C ARG A 510 2.78 -34.32 11.46
N ALA A 511 1.91 -33.50 10.87
CA ALA A 511 2.31 -32.26 10.22
C ALA A 511 2.74 -31.13 11.19
N ASN A 512 2.70 -31.34 12.51
CA ASN A 512 3.11 -30.34 13.49
C ASN A 512 4.58 -29.95 13.35
N SER A 513 4.84 -28.65 13.24
CA SER A 513 6.15 -28.03 13.01
C SER A 513 6.83 -28.42 11.69
N SER A 514 7.91 -27.71 11.35
CA SER A 514 8.76 -28.01 10.20
C SER A 514 9.51 -29.35 10.29
N TYR A 515 9.45 -30.02 11.44
CA TYR A 515 9.99 -31.38 11.63
C TYR A 515 8.94 -32.48 11.37
N GLY A 516 7.70 -32.10 11.09
CA GLY A 516 6.60 -33.00 10.78
C GLY A 516 6.73 -33.68 9.42
N ASP A 517 5.74 -34.52 9.09
CA ASP A 517 5.66 -35.27 7.83
C ASP A 517 4.61 -34.70 6.84
N GLY A 518 4.21 -33.45 7.02
CA GLY A 518 3.24 -32.77 6.14
C GLY A 518 3.80 -32.48 4.75
N VAL A 519 3.05 -32.86 3.73
CA VAL A 519 3.39 -32.70 2.31
C VAL A 519 2.34 -31.90 1.55
N LEU A 520 2.77 -31.24 0.48
CA LEU A 520 1.90 -30.66 -0.54
C LEU A 520 2.06 -31.44 -1.86
N THR A 521 0.97 -31.95 -2.40
CA THR A 521 0.97 -32.74 -3.64
C THR A 521 -0.05 -32.23 -4.65
N LEU A 522 0.27 -32.35 -5.93
CA LEU A 522 -0.71 -32.13 -7.01
C LEU A 522 -1.71 -33.29 -7.07
N ALA A 523 -2.85 -33.06 -7.74
CA ALA A 523 -3.81 -34.13 -8.04
C ALA A 523 -3.12 -35.32 -8.72
N GLY A 524 -3.32 -36.54 -8.19
CA GLY A 524 -2.68 -37.76 -8.71
C GLY A 524 -1.26 -38.02 -8.22
N GLY A 525 -0.71 -37.17 -7.33
CA GLY A 525 0.53 -37.44 -6.60
C GLY A 525 0.39 -38.58 -5.59
N ALA A 526 1.51 -38.97 -4.96
CA ALA A 526 1.51 -40.02 -3.95
C ALA A 526 0.58 -39.64 -2.78
N HIS A 527 -0.46 -40.45 -2.55
CA HIS A 527 -1.33 -40.31 -1.39
C HIS A 527 -0.58 -40.73 -0.12
N VAL A 528 -0.69 -39.93 0.94
CA VAL A 528 -0.15 -40.29 2.26
C VAL A 528 -1.30 -40.85 3.10
N GLU A 529 -1.12 -42.04 3.67
CA GLU A 529 -2.11 -42.67 4.54
C GLU A 529 -2.23 -41.88 5.86
N GLY A 530 -3.17 -40.95 5.91
CA GLY A 530 -3.55 -40.18 7.09
C GLY A 530 -4.83 -39.37 6.83
N GLU A 531 -5.70 -39.26 7.83
CA GLU A 531 -7.00 -38.59 7.67
C GLU A 531 -7.00 -37.12 8.10
N SER A 532 -6.17 -36.78 9.11
CA SER A 532 -6.13 -35.45 9.70
C SER A 532 -4.87 -35.23 10.54
N ASP A 533 -4.52 -33.95 10.71
CA ASP A 533 -3.53 -33.48 11.68
C ASP A 533 -4.20 -32.72 12.83
N THR A 534 -3.60 -32.77 14.02
CA THR A 534 -4.17 -32.18 15.24
C THR A 534 -3.18 -31.26 15.94
N PHE A 535 -3.64 -30.13 16.48
CA PHE A 535 -2.86 -29.30 17.39
C PHE A 535 -3.72 -28.68 18.49
N VAL A 536 -3.08 -28.19 19.55
CA VAL A 536 -3.74 -27.47 20.64
C VAL A 536 -3.52 -25.97 20.44
N TYR A 537 -4.60 -25.20 20.47
CA TYR A 537 -4.56 -23.75 20.46
C TYR A 537 -4.84 -23.21 21.87
N ASP A 538 -3.86 -22.49 22.42
CA ASP A 538 -3.97 -21.74 23.67
C ASP A 538 -3.95 -20.23 23.36
N PRO A 539 -5.06 -19.50 23.63
CA PRO A 539 -5.11 -18.05 23.42
C PRO A 539 -4.13 -17.25 24.29
N GLU A 540 -3.59 -17.83 25.36
CA GLU A 540 -2.56 -17.19 26.21
C GLU A 540 -1.13 -17.37 25.64
N GLU A 541 -0.92 -18.30 24.72
CA GLU A 541 0.36 -18.53 24.02
C GLU A 541 0.24 -18.36 22.49
N PRO A 542 -0.31 -17.24 21.97
CA PRO A 542 -0.56 -17.09 20.54
C PRO A 542 0.75 -16.95 19.74
N VAL A 543 0.70 -17.29 18.45
CA VAL A 543 1.81 -17.06 17.52
C VAL A 543 2.07 -15.56 17.41
N ALA A 544 3.33 -15.16 17.54
CA ALA A 544 3.78 -13.78 17.51
C ALA A 544 4.70 -13.55 16.29
N ASP A 545 4.10 -13.51 15.10
CA ASP A 545 4.76 -13.02 13.88
C ASP A 545 4.85 -11.48 13.87
N SER A 546 5.38 -10.88 12.81
CA SER A 546 5.49 -9.42 12.74
C SER A 546 4.14 -8.69 12.68
N GLY A 547 3.06 -9.37 12.26
CA GLY A 547 1.79 -8.74 11.87
C GLY A 547 1.81 -7.98 10.55
N GLU A 548 3.00 -7.61 10.08
CA GLU A 548 3.22 -6.83 8.87
C GLU A 548 3.22 -7.70 7.62
N ARG A 549 2.82 -7.08 6.51
CA ARG A 549 2.91 -7.68 5.18
C ARG A 549 4.33 -7.49 4.63
N GLU A 550 5.24 -8.37 5.03
CA GLU A 550 6.66 -8.31 4.67
C GLU A 550 7.19 -9.69 4.28
N PRO A 551 8.32 -9.78 3.55
CA PRO A 551 8.98 -11.06 3.24
C PRO A 551 9.74 -11.61 4.46
N GLU A 552 9.02 -11.79 5.56
CA GLU A 552 9.51 -12.31 6.83
C GLU A 552 9.94 -13.77 6.67
N ASN A 553 11.05 -14.15 7.31
CA ASN A 553 11.49 -15.53 7.37
C ASN A 553 10.77 -16.29 8.50
N MET A 554 9.77 -17.07 8.13
CA MET A 554 8.88 -17.83 9.02
C MET A 554 9.54 -19.05 9.67
N ARG A 555 10.77 -19.40 9.27
CA ARG A 555 11.48 -20.62 9.73
C ARG A 555 11.47 -20.80 11.25
N ARG A 556 11.57 -19.72 12.04
CA ARG A 556 11.56 -19.80 13.51
C ARG A 556 10.17 -20.09 14.07
N HIS A 557 9.13 -19.49 13.49
CA HIS A 557 7.74 -19.70 13.90
C HIS A 557 7.30 -21.13 13.61
N GLU A 558 7.70 -21.65 12.45
CA GLU A 558 7.39 -23.01 11.98
C GLU A 558 7.97 -24.13 12.88
N LEU A 559 8.75 -23.82 13.92
CA LEU A 559 9.20 -24.79 14.93
C LEU A 559 8.14 -25.12 15.98
N ARG A 560 7.07 -24.32 16.08
CA ARG A 560 6.01 -24.51 17.06
C ARG A 560 5.15 -25.71 16.74
N SER A 561 4.68 -26.40 17.77
CA SER A 561 3.79 -27.58 17.64
C SER A 561 2.35 -27.22 17.27
N ASP A 562 1.94 -25.97 17.45
CA ASP A 562 0.61 -25.45 17.08
C ASP A 562 0.59 -24.80 15.69
N ILE A 563 1.61 -25.06 14.88
CA ILE A 563 1.64 -24.74 13.46
C ILE A 563 1.78 -26.05 12.68
N LEU A 564 0.79 -26.35 11.86
CA LEU A 564 0.85 -27.46 10.91
C LEU A 564 1.59 -26.98 9.66
N VAL A 565 2.56 -27.77 9.18
CA VAL A 565 3.45 -27.41 8.07
C VAL A 565 3.36 -28.46 6.97
N TYR A 566 2.95 -28.04 5.78
CA TYR A 566 2.87 -28.87 4.58
C TYR A 566 3.84 -28.33 3.54
N THR A 567 4.77 -29.16 3.05
CA THR A 567 5.81 -28.73 2.10
C THR A 567 5.82 -29.59 0.86
N SER A 568 5.94 -28.99 -0.33
CA SER A 568 6.09 -29.75 -1.57
C SER A 568 7.42 -30.51 -1.62
N GLU A 569 7.55 -31.41 -2.59
CA GLU A 569 8.88 -31.85 -3.04
C GLU A 569 9.71 -30.66 -3.54
N VAL A 570 11.03 -30.87 -3.67
CA VAL A 570 11.89 -29.89 -4.32
C VAL A 570 11.41 -29.70 -5.74
N LEU A 571 11.16 -28.45 -6.12
CA LEU A 571 10.75 -28.11 -7.47
C LEU A 571 11.88 -28.42 -8.46
N ALA A 572 11.60 -29.34 -9.39
CA ALA A 572 12.49 -29.65 -10.50
C ALA A 572 12.48 -28.56 -11.59
N GLU A 573 11.39 -27.79 -11.65
CA GLU A 573 11.16 -26.70 -12.59
C GLU A 573 10.64 -25.47 -11.83
N ALA A 574 10.96 -24.26 -12.32
CA ALA A 574 10.46 -23.05 -11.69
C ALA A 574 8.94 -22.96 -11.84
N VAL A 575 8.24 -22.56 -10.78
CA VAL A 575 6.78 -22.41 -10.77
C VAL A 575 6.45 -20.95 -10.53
N THR A 576 5.71 -20.33 -11.45
CA THR A 576 5.27 -18.94 -11.28
C THR A 576 3.81 -18.90 -10.85
N VAL A 577 3.53 -18.27 -9.72
CA VAL A 577 2.18 -17.93 -9.28
C VAL A 577 1.94 -16.45 -9.57
N ALA A 578 0.77 -16.10 -10.11
CA ALA A 578 0.38 -14.70 -10.27
C ALA A 578 -1.13 -14.57 -10.17
N GLY A 579 -1.61 -13.90 -9.13
CA GLY A 579 -3.03 -13.66 -8.97
C GLY A 579 -3.51 -13.65 -7.54
N GLU A 580 -4.82 -13.80 -7.42
CA GLU A 580 -5.50 -14.03 -6.17
C GLU A 580 -5.31 -15.48 -5.70
N LEU A 581 -4.84 -15.64 -4.47
CA LEU A 581 -4.61 -16.95 -3.87
C LEU A 581 -5.82 -17.34 -3.02
N SER A 582 -6.04 -18.63 -2.81
CA SER A 582 -7.04 -19.11 -1.85
C SER A 582 -6.69 -20.49 -1.34
N CYS A 583 -7.36 -20.95 -0.30
CA CYS A 583 -7.36 -22.35 0.09
C CYS A 583 -8.76 -22.81 0.45
N GLU A 584 -8.95 -24.11 0.42
CA GLU A 584 -10.12 -24.81 0.92
C GLU A 584 -9.66 -25.72 2.06
N LEU A 585 -10.14 -25.46 3.27
CA LEU A 585 -9.83 -26.27 4.44
C LEU A 585 -11.08 -26.99 4.94
N TYR A 586 -10.90 -28.25 5.32
CA TYR A 586 -11.86 -29.02 6.09
C TYR A 586 -11.30 -29.12 7.50
N ALA A 587 -11.98 -28.52 8.47
CA ALA A 587 -11.45 -28.38 9.82
C ALA A 587 -12.52 -28.51 10.88
N SER A 588 -12.12 -28.93 12.08
CA SER A 588 -12.99 -28.98 13.25
C SER A 588 -12.26 -28.41 14.46
N SER A 589 -13.03 -27.83 15.39
CA SER A 589 -12.54 -27.39 16.70
C SER A 589 -13.28 -28.11 17.82
N SER A 590 -12.64 -28.29 18.97
CA SER A 590 -13.35 -28.64 20.21
C SER A 590 -14.07 -27.45 20.84
N GLY A 591 -13.82 -26.22 20.38
CA GLY A 591 -14.52 -25.00 20.78
C GLY A 591 -15.76 -24.70 19.94
N VAL A 592 -16.48 -23.66 20.34
CA VAL A 592 -17.67 -23.15 19.62
C VAL A 592 -17.33 -22.01 18.65
N ASP A 593 -16.10 -21.47 18.74
CA ASP A 593 -15.51 -20.55 17.78
C ASP A 593 -13.98 -20.69 17.83
N THR A 594 -13.28 -20.19 16.82
CA THR A 594 -11.81 -20.10 16.75
C THR A 594 -11.43 -19.23 15.55
N ASP A 595 -10.15 -18.91 15.40
CA ASP A 595 -9.62 -18.38 14.15
C ASP A 595 -8.79 -19.46 13.41
N TRP A 596 -8.68 -19.32 12.09
CA TRP A 596 -7.79 -20.09 11.22
C TRP A 596 -6.89 -19.11 10.47
N VAL A 597 -5.58 -19.28 10.61
CA VAL A 597 -4.55 -18.51 9.94
C VAL A 597 -3.83 -19.41 8.96
N VAL A 598 -3.71 -18.95 7.71
CA VAL A 598 -3.05 -19.68 6.64
C VAL A 598 -1.92 -18.85 6.06
N THR A 599 -0.78 -19.47 5.74
CA THR A 599 0.36 -18.79 5.14
C THR A 599 0.97 -19.64 4.03
N LEU A 600 1.27 -19.02 2.89
CA LEU A 600 2.10 -19.55 1.81
C LEU A 600 3.49 -18.91 1.88
N SER A 601 4.52 -19.75 1.81
CA SER A 601 5.93 -19.35 1.85
C SER A 601 6.77 -20.03 0.76
N ASP A 602 7.84 -19.36 0.34
CA ASP A 602 8.90 -19.93 -0.50
C ASP A 602 10.05 -20.44 0.38
N VAL A 603 10.37 -21.73 0.27
CA VAL A 603 11.46 -22.35 1.03
C VAL A 603 12.70 -22.53 0.16
N ASP A 604 13.77 -21.83 0.51
CA ASP A 604 15.05 -21.91 -0.20
C ASP A 604 15.86 -23.19 0.16
N PRO A 605 16.92 -23.53 -0.59
CA PRO A 605 17.77 -24.69 -0.30
C PRO A 605 18.49 -24.64 1.06
N LYS A 606 18.55 -23.48 1.73
CA LYS A 606 19.12 -23.30 3.08
C LYS A 606 18.05 -23.47 4.18
N GLY A 607 16.79 -23.66 3.79
CA GLY A 607 15.63 -23.82 4.67
C GLY A 607 15.06 -22.51 5.20
N ASN A 608 15.39 -21.36 4.61
CA ASN A 608 14.67 -20.11 4.90
C ASN A 608 13.26 -20.21 4.31
N SER A 609 12.23 -19.84 5.06
CA SER A 609 10.82 -19.91 4.64
C SER A 609 10.29 -18.49 4.53
N ILE A 610 10.31 -17.90 3.34
CA ILE A 610 9.96 -16.49 3.13
C ILE A 610 8.45 -16.37 2.90
N LYS A 611 7.76 -15.64 3.78
CA LYS A 611 6.33 -15.37 3.71
C LYS A 611 5.99 -14.67 2.40
N LEU A 612 5.10 -15.27 1.61
CA LEU A 612 4.60 -14.71 0.34
C LEU A 612 3.18 -14.19 0.49
N SER A 613 2.32 -14.97 1.15
CA SER A 613 0.94 -14.56 1.40
C SER A 613 0.36 -15.19 2.64
N ASN A 614 -0.54 -14.48 3.31
CA ASN A 614 -1.27 -14.95 4.46
C ASN A 614 -2.69 -14.39 4.49
N TYR A 615 -3.56 -15.02 5.28
CA TYR A 615 -4.84 -14.46 5.69
C TYR A 615 -5.34 -15.14 6.96
N ILE A 616 -6.35 -14.54 7.59
CA ILE A 616 -7.01 -15.03 8.79
C ILE A 616 -8.52 -15.03 8.58
N VAL A 617 -9.21 -16.06 9.07
CA VAL A 617 -10.67 -16.10 9.12
C VAL A 617 -11.14 -16.55 10.49
N ARG A 618 -12.17 -15.90 11.01
CA ARG A 618 -12.88 -16.33 12.22
C ARG A 618 -13.97 -17.32 11.86
N ALA A 619 -14.00 -18.44 12.57
CA ALA A 619 -14.74 -19.62 12.17
C ALA A 619 -16.26 -19.40 12.11
N LYS A 620 -16.80 -18.54 12.98
CA LYS A 620 -18.21 -18.18 12.90
C LYS A 620 -18.63 -17.50 11.60
N TYR A 621 -17.71 -16.91 10.85
CA TYR A 621 -17.98 -16.25 9.56
C TYR A 621 -17.62 -17.09 8.33
N ARG A 622 -17.43 -18.41 8.50
CA ARG A 622 -17.04 -19.34 7.40
C ARG A 622 -18.00 -19.33 6.20
N ASN A 623 -19.28 -19.01 6.43
CA ASN A 623 -20.32 -18.97 5.40
C ASN A 623 -20.62 -17.55 4.88
N GLY A 624 -19.83 -16.55 5.30
CA GLY A 624 -20.04 -15.13 4.98
C GLY A 624 -19.94 -14.25 6.22
N LEU A 625 -19.49 -13.00 6.03
CA LEU A 625 -19.36 -12.03 7.12
C LEU A 625 -20.73 -11.63 7.71
N ASP A 626 -21.80 -11.72 6.93
CA ASP A 626 -23.18 -11.40 7.29
C ASP A 626 -23.98 -12.59 7.83
N VAL A 627 -23.37 -13.78 7.90
CA VAL A 627 -23.99 -15.02 8.40
C VAL A 627 -23.15 -15.62 9.54
N PRO A 628 -23.08 -14.95 10.71
CA PRO A 628 -22.35 -15.49 11.86
C PRO A 628 -23.06 -16.73 12.42
N GLU A 629 -22.35 -17.86 12.46
CA GLU A 629 -22.86 -19.13 12.97
C GLU A 629 -21.77 -19.82 13.81
N LEU A 630 -22.05 -20.08 15.10
CA LEU A 630 -21.10 -20.80 15.95
C LEU A 630 -20.85 -22.24 15.45
N LEU A 631 -19.69 -22.79 15.79
CA LEU A 631 -19.34 -24.17 15.49
C LEU A 631 -20.08 -25.14 16.41
N THR A 632 -20.38 -26.31 15.88
CA THR A 632 -20.67 -27.48 16.70
C THR A 632 -19.34 -28.18 17.02
N PRO A 633 -18.94 -28.30 18.30
CA PRO A 633 -17.66 -28.94 18.65
C PRO A 633 -17.48 -30.33 18.03
N GLY A 634 -16.34 -30.53 17.36
CA GLY A 634 -15.97 -31.77 16.69
C GLY A 634 -16.63 -32.02 15.33
N GLN A 635 -17.53 -31.15 14.88
CA GLN A 635 -18.08 -31.21 13.53
C GLN A 635 -17.05 -30.72 12.52
N VAL A 636 -16.92 -31.44 11.39
CA VAL A 636 -16.08 -31.02 10.27
C VAL A 636 -16.81 -29.95 9.48
N GLU A 637 -16.19 -28.78 9.36
CA GLU A 637 -16.69 -27.63 8.64
C GLU A 637 -15.77 -27.32 7.45
N LYS A 638 -16.35 -26.74 6.40
CA LYS A 638 -15.60 -26.29 5.21
C LYS A 638 -15.30 -24.79 5.33
N TYR A 639 -14.09 -24.38 4.97
CA TYR A 639 -13.65 -23.00 4.93
C TYR A 639 -13.06 -22.70 3.54
N ASP A 640 -13.67 -21.75 2.83
CA ASP A 640 -13.10 -21.16 1.61
C ASP A 640 -12.38 -19.86 2.00
N ILE A 641 -11.05 -19.92 2.12
CA ILE A 641 -10.25 -18.83 2.67
C ILE A 641 -9.53 -18.12 1.53
N PHE A 642 -9.85 -16.84 1.33
CA PHE A 642 -9.07 -15.94 0.49
C PHE A 642 -7.66 -15.76 1.07
N MET A 643 -6.67 -15.65 0.19
CA MET A 643 -5.31 -15.26 0.55
C MET A 643 -4.89 -14.07 -0.30
N GLN A 644 -4.23 -13.10 0.33
CA GLN A 644 -3.79 -11.86 -0.32
C GLN A 644 -2.97 -12.15 -1.58
N ASN A 645 -3.13 -11.29 -2.58
CA ASN A 645 -2.58 -11.49 -3.91
C ASN A 645 -1.05 -11.32 -3.96
N ILE A 646 -0.40 -12.02 -4.89
CA ILE A 646 1.03 -11.88 -5.19
C ILE A 646 1.33 -12.39 -6.60
N ALA A 647 2.41 -11.90 -7.20
CA ALA A 647 3.09 -12.58 -8.29
C ALA A 647 4.51 -12.97 -7.87
N HIS A 648 4.81 -14.27 -7.87
CA HIS A 648 6.08 -14.82 -7.40
C HIS A 648 6.49 -16.04 -8.21
N THR A 649 7.78 -16.14 -8.53
CA THR A 649 8.38 -17.33 -9.12
C THR A 649 9.17 -18.07 -8.05
N PHE A 650 8.72 -19.30 -7.73
CA PHE A 650 9.50 -20.26 -6.96
C PHE A 650 10.61 -20.82 -7.86
N PRO A 651 11.90 -20.58 -7.55
CA PRO A 651 13.00 -21.09 -8.37
C PRO A 651 13.13 -22.61 -8.33
N VAL A 652 13.88 -23.17 -9.30
CA VAL A 652 14.34 -24.57 -9.23
C VAL A 652 15.13 -24.78 -7.94
N GLY A 653 14.90 -25.90 -7.26
CA GLY A 653 15.54 -26.21 -5.98
C GLY A 653 14.81 -25.68 -4.75
N HIS A 654 13.83 -24.81 -4.92
CA HIS A 654 12.96 -24.34 -3.84
C HIS A 654 11.78 -25.28 -3.60
N ARG A 655 10.99 -24.99 -2.56
CA ARG A 655 9.74 -25.69 -2.25
C ARG A 655 8.63 -24.71 -1.93
N LEU A 656 7.40 -25.10 -2.25
CA LEU A 656 6.21 -24.43 -1.73
C LEU A 656 5.97 -24.92 -0.31
N ARG A 657 5.69 -24.01 0.62
CA ARG A 657 5.26 -24.36 1.96
C ARG A 657 3.95 -23.66 2.29
N PHE A 658 3.01 -24.43 2.83
CA PHE A 658 1.73 -23.94 3.32
C PHE A 658 1.61 -24.28 4.80
N THR A 659 1.26 -23.32 5.63
CA THR A 659 1.09 -23.52 7.07
C THR A 659 -0.30 -23.15 7.53
N VAL A 660 -0.77 -23.85 8.57
CA VAL A 660 -2.07 -23.61 9.21
C VAL A 660 -1.87 -23.51 10.72
N THR A 661 -2.43 -22.48 11.33
CA THR A 661 -2.50 -22.29 12.79
C THR A 661 -3.79 -21.58 13.17
N SER A 662 -4.00 -21.26 14.45
CA SER A 662 -5.21 -20.59 14.96
C SER A 662 -4.94 -19.22 15.58
N SER A 663 -3.74 -18.66 15.43
CA SER A 663 -3.47 -17.30 15.90
C SER A 663 -2.36 -16.61 15.11
N SER A 664 -2.44 -15.29 15.10
CA SER A 664 -1.36 -14.38 14.74
C SER A 664 -1.63 -13.10 15.52
N LYS A 665 -0.99 -12.97 16.69
CA LYS A 665 -1.39 -11.97 17.70
C LYS A 665 -1.18 -10.54 17.24
N MET A 666 -0.23 -10.33 16.33
CA MET A 666 0.05 -9.02 15.77
C MET A 666 -0.99 -8.67 14.70
N ILE A 667 -1.51 -9.61 13.91
CA ILE A 667 -2.59 -9.34 12.94
C ILE A 667 -3.94 -9.11 13.63
N ALA A 668 -4.30 -9.99 14.57
CA ALA A 668 -5.57 -9.97 15.26
C ALA A 668 -5.43 -10.34 16.73
N PHE A 669 -6.31 -9.79 17.56
CA PHE A 669 -6.39 -10.24 18.95
C PHE A 669 -6.76 -11.73 18.99
N PRO A 670 -6.04 -12.55 19.78
CA PRO A 670 -6.32 -13.99 19.94
C PRO A 670 -7.80 -14.26 20.21
N ASN A 671 -8.38 -15.21 19.47
CA ASN A 671 -9.74 -15.67 19.72
C ASN A 671 -9.78 -16.40 21.07
N THR A 672 -10.77 -16.07 21.89
CA THR A 672 -10.98 -16.69 23.21
C THR A 672 -11.66 -18.06 23.12
N ASN A 673 -12.14 -18.45 21.93
CA ASN A 673 -12.82 -19.71 21.61
C ASN A 673 -14.20 -19.90 22.26
N THR A 674 -14.79 -18.84 22.81
CA THR A 674 -16.08 -18.86 23.52
C THR A 674 -17.28 -18.47 22.65
N GLY A 675 -17.03 -17.81 21.50
CA GLY A 675 -18.07 -17.21 20.66
C GLY A 675 -18.66 -15.89 21.18
N LEU A 676 -18.14 -15.34 22.29
CA LEU A 676 -18.60 -14.07 22.88
C LEU A 676 -18.04 -12.85 22.14
N ASN A 677 -18.50 -11.65 22.54
CA ASN A 677 -17.97 -10.40 22.02
C ASN A 677 -16.48 -10.27 22.39
N PRO A 678 -15.57 -10.19 21.40
CA PRO A 678 -14.12 -10.18 21.64
C PRO A 678 -13.64 -8.97 22.46
N TYR A 679 -14.39 -7.85 22.48
CA TYR A 679 -14.02 -6.67 23.27
C TYR A 679 -14.20 -6.89 24.78
N ALA A 680 -15.12 -7.78 25.18
CA ALA A 680 -15.58 -7.94 26.55
C ALA A 680 -15.24 -9.30 27.17
N ASP A 681 -14.72 -10.24 26.39
CA ASP A 681 -14.49 -11.61 26.85
C ASP A 681 -13.26 -11.72 27.78
N PRO A 682 -13.43 -12.12 29.05
CA PRO A 682 -12.34 -12.16 30.01
C PRO A 682 -11.70 -13.55 30.19
N GLN A 683 -12.26 -14.63 29.64
CA GLN A 683 -11.80 -15.99 29.95
C GLN A 683 -11.65 -16.87 28.69
N PRO A 684 -10.43 -16.96 28.12
CA PRO A 684 -10.17 -17.84 26.99
C PRO A 684 -10.29 -19.32 27.37
N VAL A 685 -10.62 -20.14 26.38
CA VAL A 685 -10.67 -21.60 26.49
C VAL A 685 -9.64 -22.22 25.56
N VAL A 686 -8.83 -23.15 26.09
CA VAL A 686 -7.90 -23.95 25.28
C VAL A 686 -8.68 -24.97 24.45
N VAL A 687 -8.39 -25.06 23.16
CA VAL A 687 -9.13 -25.93 22.23
C VAL A 687 -8.19 -26.84 21.43
N THR A 688 -8.70 -27.99 21.04
CA THR A 688 -8.05 -28.89 20.09
C THR A 688 -8.58 -28.62 18.69
N GLN A 689 -7.66 -28.38 17.76
CA GLN A 689 -7.91 -28.10 16.36
C GLN A 689 -7.54 -29.30 15.50
N LYS A 690 -8.31 -29.55 14.44
CA LYS A 690 -7.99 -30.57 13.44
C LYS A 690 -8.14 -30.05 12.03
N ILE A 691 -7.18 -30.39 11.18
CA ILE A 691 -7.25 -30.19 9.72
C ILE A 691 -7.34 -31.57 9.06
N TYR A 692 -8.39 -31.78 8.28
CA TYR A 692 -8.67 -33.02 7.57
C TYR A 692 -8.12 -32.95 6.15
N HIS A 693 -7.56 -34.05 5.67
CA HIS A 693 -6.92 -34.12 4.34
C HIS A 693 -7.10 -35.50 3.69
N SER A 694 -8.21 -36.17 3.99
CA SER A 694 -8.60 -37.45 3.38
C SER A 694 -9.27 -37.24 2.00
N GLU A 695 -9.57 -38.33 1.28
CA GLU A 695 -10.32 -38.25 0.01
C GLU A 695 -11.70 -37.59 0.18
N MET A 696 -12.35 -37.78 1.33
CA MET A 696 -13.64 -37.15 1.65
C MET A 696 -13.48 -35.66 1.99
N TYR A 697 -12.34 -35.28 2.56
CA TYR A 697 -12.05 -33.92 3.05
C TYR A 697 -10.75 -33.40 2.43
N PRO A 698 -10.74 -33.09 1.13
CA PRO A 698 -9.51 -32.83 0.39
C PRO A 698 -9.03 -31.39 0.60
N SER A 699 -8.53 -31.05 1.79
CA SER A 699 -7.97 -29.71 2.06
C SER A 699 -6.82 -29.40 1.10
N HIS A 700 -6.82 -28.20 0.52
CA HIS A 700 -5.85 -27.79 -0.49
C HIS A 700 -5.68 -26.29 -0.59
N VAL A 701 -4.48 -25.85 -1.00
CA VAL A 701 -4.23 -24.48 -1.46
C VAL A 701 -4.44 -24.40 -2.98
N LYS A 702 -5.10 -23.33 -3.44
CA LYS A 702 -5.44 -23.03 -4.83
C LYS A 702 -4.53 -21.90 -5.31
N LEU A 703 -3.60 -22.22 -6.22
CA LEU A 703 -2.60 -21.28 -6.73
C LEU A 703 -2.82 -21.01 -8.23
N PRO A 704 -2.90 -19.74 -8.67
CA PRO A 704 -2.99 -19.37 -10.08
C PRO A 704 -1.59 -19.47 -10.71
N ILE A 705 -1.32 -20.60 -11.37
CA ILE A 705 -0.01 -20.88 -12.00
C ILE A 705 0.03 -20.27 -13.40
N LEU A 706 1.07 -19.51 -13.72
CA LEU A 706 1.37 -19.09 -15.09
C LEU A 706 2.06 -20.24 -15.84
N ALA A 707 1.59 -20.50 -17.06
CA ALA A 707 2.11 -21.52 -17.96
C ALA A 707 3.51 -21.18 -18.52
#